data_AF-A0A978VVK3-F1
#
_entry.id   AF-A0A978VVK3-F1
#
_cell.length_a   1.000
_cell.length_b   1.000
_cell.length_c   1.000
_cell.angle_alpha   90.00
_cell.angle_beta   90.00
_cell.angle_gamma   90.00
#
_symmetry.space_group_name_H-M   'P 1'
#
loop_
_entity.id
_entity.type
_entity.pdbx_description
1 polymer ?
#
loop_
_entity_poly.entity_id
_entity_poly.type
_entity_poly.pdbx_seq_one_letter_code
_entity_poly.pdbx_strand_id
1 'polypeptide(L)'
;MCRLKVLAYAAFLVVFLSWSAQINGAKDSIMDPVEVKALKAIKKSLTDPNKNLSNWNKGDPCNANWTGVICYNTTLGDDYLHVEELQLLNLNLSGTLSPELGRLSYMKILDFMWNKISGPIPKEIGNITSLELLLLNGNHLSGPLPEELGNLVNLDRIQIDQNNISGPIPKSFANLDKAKHFHMNNNSISGQIPAELARLPNLVHFLLDNNNLSGHLPPEFSELPKLLILQVDNNHFDGSEIPDTYGNMSQLLKLSLRNCSLQGPIPDLSRIPKLGYLDLSSNQLTGSIPQGNLSDNITTINLSNNKLTGTIPTYFSSLPRLQKLSIANNSLNGTVPSTIWQDRTFNATEILELELQNNNLTSFSGSTEIPLNVTLWLQGNPLCNNISLVHFCGSEIEDENVTSLTNSTGGCPIQSCPPPYEYSERSPENCFCAAPLLVGYRLKSPGFSDFRTYRSTFENYLTWGLDLHLYQLEIYSFRWQKGPRLEMYLKLFPVFGVNVVNNQTTHTFNDSEVQRIRNKYTSWKIPDSELFGPYELLNFTLLGPYQHIFPTSTKSGISTGALAGFILGGIAVAVTLSAIVSLLILRRRTRDYRAISRKRRISKASIKIDGVKDFTYGEMALATNDFDSSAQVGQGGYGKVYRGILTDGTVVAIKRAQENSLQGEREFLTEIQLLSRLHHRNLVSLLGYCDEEGEQMLVYEFMSNGTLRDHLTVKAKEPLSFAMRLRIALASAKGILYLHTEANPPIFHRDIKASNILLDSRFIAKVADFGLSRLAPVPDIEGTVPAHVSTVVKGTPVNNAFQGGMIFSVIDNRMGSYPSDCVEKFLTLALKCCQEETDARPSMADVVRELESFWAKMPEAETKSVDSVMSDSGKLATPPFSSSEMKHPYISSDVSGSNLDSEIIPTIVPR
;
A
#
# COMPACT_ATOMS: atom_id res chain seq x y z
N MET A 1 40.63 53.99 35.90
CA MET A 1 39.44 53.20 35.54
C MET A 1 39.70 51.90 34.76
N CYS A 2 40.95 51.44 34.58
CA CYS A 2 41.25 50.16 33.88
C CYS A 2 41.56 48.96 34.81
N ARG A 3 41.79 49.17 36.11
CA ARG A 3 42.09 48.08 37.05
C ARG A 3 40.86 47.45 37.74
N LEU A 4 39.71 48.14 37.75
CA LEU A 4 38.50 47.65 38.43
C LEU A 4 37.66 46.69 37.57
N LYS A 5 37.82 46.72 36.24
CA LYS A 5 37.08 45.84 35.31
C LYS A 5 37.69 44.43 35.21
N VAL A 6 39.01 44.30 35.35
CA VAL A 6 39.71 43.00 35.25
C VAL A 6 39.43 42.10 36.46
N LEU A 7 39.28 42.68 37.65
CA LEU A 7 38.93 41.95 38.87
C LEU A 7 37.49 41.40 38.86
N ALA A 8 36.55 42.10 38.22
CA ALA A 8 35.17 41.64 38.10
C ALA A 8 35.04 40.44 37.14
N TYR A 9 35.80 40.42 36.05
CA TYR A 9 35.81 39.29 35.10
C TYR A 9 36.52 38.06 35.66
N ALA A 10 37.59 38.24 36.44
CA ALA A 10 38.28 37.13 37.10
C ALA A 10 37.43 36.47 38.20
N ALA A 11 36.69 37.27 38.98
CA ALA A 11 35.77 36.75 40.00
C ALA A 11 34.60 35.97 39.37
N PHE A 12 34.08 36.42 38.22
CA PHE A 12 33.01 35.71 37.51
C PHE A 12 33.49 34.36 36.95
N LEU A 13 34.73 34.29 36.45
CA LEU A 13 35.33 33.04 35.94
C LEU A 13 35.61 32.02 37.04
N VAL A 14 36.04 32.45 38.22
CA VAL A 14 36.28 31.56 39.36
C VAL A 14 34.97 31.01 39.91
N VAL A 15 33.92 31.84 40.01
CA VAL A 15 32.58 31.39 40.43
C VAL A 15 31.98 30.40 39.42
N PHE A 16 32.16 30.64 38.12
CA PHE A 16 31.69 29.74 37.06
C PHE A 16 32.43 28.39 37.05
N LEU A 17 33.74 28.40 37.30
CA LEU A 17 34.55 27.19 37.38
C LEU A 17 34.28 26.40 38.68
N SER A 18 34.01 27.08 39.81
CA SER A 18 33.59 26.42 41.05
C SER A 18 32.18 25.84 40.98
N TRP A 19 31.29 26.40 40.15
CA TRP A 19 29.96 25.82 39.91
C TRP A 19 30.01 24.59 39.00
N SER A 20 31.00 24.51 38.10
CA SER A 20 31.22 23.32 37.27
C SER A 20 31.87 22.14 38.01
N ALA A 21 32.35 22.34 39.24
CA ALA A 21 33.03 21.32 40.05
C ALA A 21 32.12 20.68 41.14
N GLN A 22 30.83 21.03 41.19
CA GLN A 22 29.84 20.44 42.10
C GLN A 22 28.64 19.88 41.33
N ILE A 23 28.89 18.89 40.47
CA ILE A 23 27.87 17.94 40.02
C ILE A 23 28.49 16.55 40.13
N ASN A 24 28.48 16.00 41.35
CA ASN A 24 28.59 14.56 41.57
C ASN A 24 27.27 14.13 42.17
N GLY A 25 26.49 13.30 41.46
CA GLY A 25 25.26 12.76 42.01
C GLY A 25 24.21 12.15 41.09
N ALA A 26 24.54 11.74 39.87
CA ALA A 26 23.94 10.60 39.14
C ALA A 26 24.68 10.49 37.80
N LYS A 27 25.43 9.41 37.56
CA LYS A 27 25.78 9.07 36.18
C LYS A 27 24.51 8.52 35.56
N ASP A 28 23.80 9.34 34.79
CA ASP A 28 22.77 8.81 33.88
C ASP A 28 23.48 7.78 32.99
N SER A 29 23.07 6.51 33.05
CA SER A 29 23.67 5.44 32.27
C SER A 29 23.57 5.79 30.78
N ILE A 30 24.71 5.71 30.08
CA ILE A 30 24.84 6.07 28.67
C ILE A 30 24.73 4.77 27.85
N MET A 31 24.15 4.83 26.66
CA MET A 31 24.12 3.71 25.73
C MET A 31 25.52 3.37 25.22
N ASP A 32 25.74 2.10 24.89
CA ASP A 32 27.00 1.64 24.29
C ASP A 32 27.35 2.47 23.01
N PRO A 33 28.53 3.10 22.93
CA PRO A 33 28.91 3.94 21.78
C PRO A 33 28.95 3.23 20.43
N VAL A 34 29.22 1.92 20.41
CA VAL A 34 29.22 1.07 19.22
C VAL A 34 27.81 0.94 18.69
N GLU A 35 26.83 0.67 19.56
CA GLU A 35 25.42 0.58 19.17
C GLU A 35 24.87 1.94 18.72
N VAL A 36 25.27 3.03 19.37
CA VAL A 36 24.91 4.40 18.92
C VAL A 36 25.41 4.65 17.49
N LYS A 37 26.64 4.22 17.18
CA LYS A 37 27.19 4.33 15.82
C LYS A 37 26.45 3.43 14.83
N ALA A 38 26.09 2.22 15.25
CA ALA A 38 25.31 1.28 14.44
C ALA A 38 23.92 1.86 14.10
N LEU A 39 23.18 2.39 15.08
CA LEU A 39 21.88 3.03 14.85
C LEU A 39 21.98 4.23 13.89
N LYS A 40 23.04 5.04 13.99
CA LYS A 40 23.29 6.13 13.03
C LYS A 40 23.58 5.62 11.61
N ALA A 41 24.29 4.50 11.49
CA ALA A 41 24.54 3.86 10.20
C ALA A 41 23.26 3.24 9.61
N ILE A 42 22.44 2.58 10.44
CA ILE A 42 21.11 2.07 10.07
C ILE A 42 20.23 3.22 9.56
N LYS A 43 20.13 4.33 10.29
CA LYS A 43 19.39 5.51 9.81
C LYS A 43 19.87 5.99 8.44
N LYS A 44 21.18 5.94 8.18
CA LYS A 44 21.76 6.38 6.90
C LYS A 44 21.43 5.41 5.75
N SER A 45 21.21 4.12 6.02
CA SER A 45 20.78 3.15 5.00
C SER A 45 19.29 3.24 4.67
N LEU A 46 18.52 3.95 5.51
CA LEU A 46 17.08 4.13 5.38
C LEU A 46 16.73 5.47 4.73
N THR A 47 15.67 5.45 3.95
CA THR A 47 15.00 6.65 3.42
C THR A 47 13.65 6.80 4.11
N ASP A 48 13.49 7.90 4.84
CA ASP A 48 12.34 8.19 5.69
C ASP A 48 11.59 9.44 5.15
N PRO A 49 10.67 9.27 4.17
CA PRO A 49 9.99 10.40 3.53
C PRO A 49 9.07 11.15 4.51
N ASN A 50 8.54 10.46 5.51
CA ASN A 50 7.60 11.00 6.49
C ASN A 50 8.29 11.58 7.73
N LYS A 51 9.62 11.48 7.82
CA LYS A 51 10.44 11.97 8.94
C LYS A 51 10.06 11.33 10.29
N ASN A 52 9.61 10.08 10.27
CA ASN A 52 9.27 9.29 11.46
C ASN A 52 10.49 9.06 12.38
N LEU A 53 11.71 9.05 11.83
CA LEU A 53 13.00 8.87 12.53
C LEU A 53 13.72 10.21 12.78
N SER A 54 12.97 11.32 12.79
CA SER A 54 13.55 12.66 12.94
C SER A 54 14.23 12.89 14.30
N ASN A 55 13.85 12.16 15.36
CA ASN A 55 14.47 12.21 16.68
C ASN A 55 15.78 11.40 16.78
N TRP A 56 16.13 10.57 15.78
CA TRP A 56 17.37 9.77 15.75
C TRP A 56 18.66 10.60 15.48
N ASN A 57 18.78 11.73 16.17
CA ASN A 57 19.91 12.64 16.19
C ASN A 57 19.92 13.49 17.48
N LYS A 58 18.94 13.31 18.37
CA LYS A 58 18.81 14.04 19.63
C LYS A 58 19.24 13.13 20.78
N GLY A 59 20.24 13.58 21.54
CA GLY A 59 20.67 12.91 22.76
C GLY A 59 21.14 11.46 22.59
N ASP A 60 21.17 10.76 23.71
CA ASP A 60 21.40 9.32 23.80
C ASP A 60 20.14 8.54 23.36
N PRO A 61 20.24 7.50 22.52
CA PRO A 61 19.05 6.83 21.97
C PRO A 61 18.08 6.25 23.01
N CYS A 62 18.61 5.68 24.10
CA CYS A 62 17.80 5.08 25.16
C CYS A 62 17.15 6.13 26.05
N ASN A 63 17.86 7.23 26.34
CA ASN A 63 17.34 8.30 27.19
C ASN A 63 16.49 9.34 26.43
N ALA A 64 16.66 9.46 25.11
CA ALA A 64 15.94 10.41 24.27
C ALA A 64 14.74 9.80 23.53
N ASN A 65 14.34 8.57 23.90
CA ASN A 65 13.21 7.84 23.33
C ASN A 65 13.20 7.87 21.80
N TRP A 66 14.30 7.39 21.19
CA TRP A 66 14.36 7.28 19.73
C TRP A 66 13.21 6.40 19.22
N THR A 67 12.55 6.85 18.15
CA THR A 67 11.36 6.17 17.64
C THR A 67 11.70 4.71 17.31
N GLY A 68 11.01 3.78 17.95
CA GLY A 68 11.19 2.35 17.72
C GLY A 68 12.43 1.73 18.35
N VAL A 69 13.23 2.47 19.13
CA VAL A 69 14.37 1.91 19.87
C VAL A 69 13.94 1.68 21.32
N ILE A 70 13.90 0.42 21.75
CA ILE A 70 13.62 0.03 23.13
C ILE A 70 14.88 -0.60 23.71
N CYS A 71 15.31 -0.10 24.87
CA CYS A 71 16.53 -0.55 25.55
C CYS A 71 16.20 -1.32 26.82
N TYR A 72 17.16 -2.11 27.29
CA TYR A 72 17.09 -2.68 28.63
C TYR A 72 16.96 -1.60 29.70
N ASN A 73 16.19 -1.88 30.75
CA ASN A 73 16.02 -0.97 31.88
C ASN A 73 17.25 -0.95 32.83
N THR A 74 18.19 -1.87 32.64
CA THR A 74 19.40 -2.02 33.48
C THR A 74 20.62 -2.27 32.60
N THR A 75 21.81 -1.89 33.08
CA THR A 75 23.06 -2.23 32.42
C THR A 75 23.33 -3.73 32.52
N LEU A 76 23.96 -4.32 31.49
CA LEU A 76 24.18 -5.77 31.40
C LEU A 76 25.51 -6.22 32.01
N GLY A 77 26.04 -5.45 32.96
CA GLY A 77 27.30 -5.72 33.66
C GLY A 77 28.54 -5.01 33.10
N ASP A 78 28.37 -4.22 32.04
CA ASP A 78 29.43 -3.43 31.38
C ASP A 78 29.23 -1.91 31.52
N ASP A 79 28.36 -1.50 32.45
CA ASP A 79 27.99 -0.11 32.72
C ASP A 79 27.25 0.62 31.57
N TYR A 80 26.86 -0.07 30.49
CA TYR A 80 26.13 0.52 29.35
C TYR A 80 24.69 0.00 29.23
N LEU A 81 23.81 0.84 28.67
CA LEU A 81 22.49 0.41 28.20
C LEU A 81 22.61 -0.14 26.77
N HIS A 82 21.82 -1.17 26.46
CA HIS A 82 21.80 -1.83 25.15
C HIS A 82 20.40 -1.87 24.55
N VAL A 83 20.31 -1.88 23.22
CA VAL A 83 19.05 -2.09 22.50
C VAL A 83 18.54 -3.50 22.75
N GLU A 84 17.33 -3.60 23.29
CA GLU A 84 16.60 -4.87 23.44
C GLU A 84 15.68 -5.10 22.21
N GLU A 85 15.04 -4.05 21.70
CA GLU A 85 14.11 -4.16 20.57
C GLU A 85 14.27 -2.99 19.60
N LEU A 86 14.24 -3.30 18.31
CA LEU A 86 14.15 -2.31 17.23
C LEU A 86 12.84 -2.52 16.47
N GLN A 87 11.83 -1.70 16.77
CA GLN A 87 10.45 -1.80 16.26
C GLN A 87 10.10 -0.67 15.29
N LEU A 88 10.19 -0.94 14.00
CA LEU A 88 9.97 0.02 12.91
C LEU A 88 8.81 -0.36 11.98
N LEU A 89 7.82 -1.08 12.51
CA LEU A 89 6.59 -1.47 11.83
C LEU A 89 5.87 -0.30 11.15
N ASN A 90 5.54 -0.48 9.87
CA ASN A 90 4.61 0.37 9.10
C ASN A 90 4.94 1.89 9.17
N LEU A 91 6.22 2.23 9.01
CA LEU A 91 6.70 3.61 9.03
C LEU A 91 6.93 4.19 7.62
N ASN A 92 6.56 3.46 6.56
CA ASN A 92 6.79 3.82 5.16
C ASN A 92 8.28 4.09 4.86
N LEU A 93 9.17 3.36 5.53
CA LEU A 93 10.61 3.44 5.33
C LEU A 93 10.99 2.71 4.05
N SER A 94 12.01 3.21 3.35
CA SER A 94 12.61 2.54 2.18
C SER A 94 14.13 2.50 2.34
N GLY A 95 14.87 1.96 1.36
CA GLY A 95 16.33 1.79 1.44
C GLY A 95 16.71 0.34 1.65
N THR A 96 17.73 0.07 2.48
CA THR A 96 18.27 -1.29 2.69
C THR A 96 18.56 -1.57 4.17
N LEU A 97 18.56 -2.85 4.54
CA LEU A 97 19.03 -3.29 5.86
C LEU A 97 20.55 -3.11 5.94
N SER A 98 21.03 -2.38 6.94
CA SER A 98 22.46 -2.13 7.13
C SER A 98 23.15 -3.36 7.76
N PRO A 99 24.33 -3.78 7.27
CA PRO A 99 25.16 -4.79 7.95
C PRO A 99 25.50 -4.45 9.41
N GLU A 100 25.48 -3.15 9.76
CA GLU A 100 25.72 -2.68 11.12
C GLU A 100 24.64 -3.12 12.12
N LEU A 101 23.50 -3.67 11.67
CA LEU A 101 22.53 -4.36 12.52
C LEU A 101 23.19 -5.47 13.35
N GLY A 102 24.18 -6.17 12.78
CA GLY A 102 24.93 -7.22 13.47
C GLY A 102 25.76 -6.74 14.68
N ARG A 103 25.82 -5.43 14.94
CA ARG A 103 26.48 -4.87 16.13
C ARG A 103 25.55 -4.65 17.32
N LEU A 104 24.24 -4.81 17.14
CA LEU A 104 23.26 -4.73 18.23
C LEU A 104 23.14 -6.11 18.90
N SER A 105 24.24 -6.60 19.48
CA SER A 105 24.43 -8.01 19.85
C SER A 105 23.54 -8.54 20.98
N TYR A 106 22.87 -7.65 21.71
CA TYR A 106 21.94 -7.98 22.80
C TYR A 106 20.47 -7.87 22.39
N MET A 107 20.18 -7.45 21.15
CA MET A 107 18.82 -7.25 20.66
C MET A 107 18.06 -8.58 20.57
N LYS A 108 16.83 -8.59 21.05
CA LYS A 108 15.90 -9.74 21.01
C LYS A 108 14.89 -9.64 19.87
N ILE A 109 14.47 -8.43 19.50
CA ILE A 109 13.43 -8.22 18.49
C ILE A 109 13.94 -7.27 17.42
N LEU A 110 13.94 -7.74 16.17
CA LEU A 110 14.19 -6.93 14.99
C LEU A 110 12.93 -6.89 14.12
N ASP A 111 12.27 -5.74 14.09
CA ASP A 111 11.01 -5.53 13.37
C ASP A 111 11.13 -4.38 12.36
N PHE A 112 11.02 -4.74 11.08
CA PHE A 112 10.93 -3.85 9.93
C PHE A 112 9.67 -4.12 9.09
N MET A 113 8.66 -4.78 9.66
CA MET A 113 7.49 -5.23 8.90
C MET A 113 6.74 -4.08 8.21
N TRP A 114 6.12 -4.39 7.07
CA TRP A 114 5.23 -3.47 6.34
C TRP A 114 5.89 -2.13 5.97
N ASN A 115 7.12 -2.21 5.46
CA ASN A 115 7.85 -1.07 4.90
C ASN A 115 8.15 -1.33 3.41
N LYS A 116 9.09 -0.57 2.85
CA LYS A 116 9.57 -0.68 1.46
C LYS A 116 11.07 -0.96 1.45
N ILE A 117 11.55 -1.73 2.41
CA ILE A 117 12.97 -2.08 2.53
C ILE A 117 13.32 -3.05 1.40
N SER A 118 14.46 -2.82 0.76
CA SER A 118 14.92 -3.57 -0.41
C SER A 118 16.34 -4.12 -0.19
N GLY A 119 16.84 -4.87 -1.17
CA GLY A 119 18.16 -5.51 -1.10
C GLY A 119 18.17 -6.79 -0.24
N PRO A 120 19.35 -7.38 -0.01
CA PRO A 120 19.46 -8.64 0.72
C PRO A 120 19.36 -8.49 2.23
N ILE A 121 19.02 -9.60 2.89
CA ILE A 121 19.19 -9.75 4.34
C ILE A 121 20.71 -9.85 4.62
N PRO A 122 21.32 -8.92 5.36
CA PRO A 122 22.75 -8.97 5.66
C PRO A 122 23.08 -10.19 6.52
N LYS A 123 24.13 -10.92 6.15
CA LYS A 123 24.61 -12.08 6.91
C LYS A 123 25.04 -11.74 8.33
N GLU A 124 25.45 -10.48 8.55
CA GLU A 124 25.86 -9.96 9.86
C GLU A 124 24.74 -10.01 10.90
N ILE A 125 23.47 -10.10 10.48
CA ILE A 125 22.35 -10.36 11.40
C ILE A 125 22.57 -11.68 12.16
N GLY A 126 23.25 -12.66 11.57
CA GLY A 126 23.65 -13.91 12.23
C GLY A 126 24.55 -13.75 13.45
N ASN A 127 25.13 -12.56 13.68
CA ASN A 127 25.91 -12.26 14.88
C ASN A 127 25.04 -11.92 16.11
N ILE A 128 23.74 -11.66 15.92
CA ILE A 128 22.83 -11.25 16.99
C ILE A 128 22.28 -12.50 17.68
N THR A 129 23.13 -13.27 18.35
CA THR A 129 22.75 -14.58 18.92
C THR A 129 21.67 -14.51 19.99
N SER A 130 21.38 -13.31 20.53
CA SER A 130 20.26 -13.03 21.44
C SER A 130 18.90 -12.92 20.73
N LEU A 131 18.87 -12.84 19.40
CA LEU A 131 17.65 -12.56 18.64
C LEU A 131 16.62 -13.68 18.82
N GLU A 132 15.41 -13.29 19.23
CA GLU A 132 14.26 -14.17 19.45
C GLU A 132 13.26 -14.02 18.29
N LEU A 133 13.06 -12.80 17.78
CA LEU A 133 12.11 -12.51 16.70
C LEU A 133 12.79 -11.75 15.55
N LEU A 134 12.78 -12.35 14.35
CA LEU A 134 13.21 -11.72 13.10
C LEU A 134 11.97 -11.45 12.22
N LEU A 135 11.53 -10.20 12.17
CA LEU A 135 10.25 -9.78 11.60
C LEU A 135 10.47 -8.79 10.45
N LEU A 136 10.49 -9.31 9.23
CA LEU A 136 10.82 -8.57 8.00
C LEU A 136 9.74 -8.67 6.91
N ASN A 137 8.58 -9.26 7.19
CA ASN A 137 7.53 -9.49 6.20
C ASN A 137 6.90 -8.20 5.63
N GLY A 138 6.38 -8.28 4.41
CA GLY A 138 5.75 -7.16 3.73
C GLY A 138 6.75 -6.07 3.33
N ASN A 139 7.83 -6.45 2.65
CA ASN A 139 8.88 -5.57 2.16
C ASN A 139 9.26 -5.96 0.71
N HIS A 140 10.38 -5.43 0.20
CA HIS A 140 10.96 -5.75 -1.12
C HIS A 140 12.35 -6.40 -0.99
N LEU A 141 12.58 -7.16 0.08
CA LEU A 141 13.85 -7.85 0.32
C LEU A 141 14.08 -8.91 -0.76
N SER A 142 15.33 -9.10 -1.18
CA SER A 142 15.70 -9.96 -2.31
C SER A 142 16.98 -10.74 -2.04
N GLY A 143 17.41 -11.59 -2.99
CA GLY A 143 18.60 -12.42 -2.81
C GLY A 143 18.38 -13.62 -1.88
N PRO A 144 19.44 -14.43 -1.62
CA PRO A 144 19.33 -15.66 -0.85
C PRO A 144 19.26 -15.44 0.66
N LEU A 145 18.71 -16.42 1.37
CA LEU A 145 18.83 -16.51 2.83
C LEU A 145 20.30 -16.79 3.22
N PRO A 146 20.92 -15.97 4.08
CA PRO A 146 22.28 -16.24 4.56
C PRO A 146 22.35 -17.50 5.43
N GLU A 147 23.38 -18.33 5.23
CA GLU A 147 23.65 -19.49 6.08
C GLU A 147 23.92 -19.08 7.53
N GLU A 148 24.46 -17.88 7.76
CA GLU A 148 24.77 -17.33 9.08
C GLU A 148 23.52 -17.11 9.96
N LEU A 149 22.32 -17.01 9.37
CA LEU A 149 21.09 -16.96 10.17
C LEU A 149 20.87 -18.25 10.98
N GLY A 150 21.47 -19.37 10.58
CA GLY A 150 21.49 -20.61 11.36
C GLY A 150 22.25 -20.52 12.69
N ASN A 151 22.99 -19.43 12.95
CA ASN A 151 23.67 -19.20 14.24
C ASN A 151 22.75 -18.62 15.32
N LEU A 152 21.52 -18.24 14.97
CA LEU A 152 20.58 -17.56 15.86
C LEU A 152 19.86 -18.57 16.78
N VAL A 153 20.61 -19.21 17.67
CA VAL A 153 20.12 -20.31 18.54
C VAL A 153 18.95 -19.95 19.46
N ASN A 154 18.70 -18.66 19.69
CA ASN A 154 17.56 -18.19 20.49
C ASN A 154 16.31 -17.86 19.67
N LEU A 155 16.39 -17.95 18.34
CA LEU A 155 15.34 -17.50 17.43
C LEU A 155 14.12 -18.40 17.56
N ASP A 156 12.99 -17.80 17.93
CA ASP A 156 11.68 -18.44 18.02
C ASP A 156 10.92 -18.31 16.69
N ARG A 157 10.98 -17.12 16.08
CA ARG A 157 10.19 -16.79 14.89
C ARG A 157 11.03 -16.14 13.79
N ILE A 158 10.95 -16.74 12.60
CA ILE A 158 11.42 -16.15 11.35
C ILE A 158 10.19 -15.80 10.52
N GLN A 159 9.93 -14.51 10.37
CA GLN A 159 8.81 -14.01 9.58
C GLN A 159 9.31 -13.07 8.50
N ILE A 160 9.42 -13.60 7.29
CA ILE A 160 10.01 -12.93 6.11
C ILE A 160 9.10 -13.03 4.88
N ASP A 161 7.86 -13.46 5.08
CA ASP A 161 6.88 -13.63 4.01
C ASP A 161 6.57 -12.33 3.27
N GLN A 162 6.03 -12.43 2.06
CA GLN A 162 5.69 -11.28 1.21
C GLN A 162 6.93 -10.38 0.94
N ASN A 163 7.93 -10.99 0.33
CA ASN A 163 9.16 -10.36 -0.15
C ASN A 163 9.55 -10.97 -1.52
N ASN A 164 10.76 -10.71 -1.99
CA ASN A 164 11.36 -11.25 -3.21
C ASN A 164 12.58 -12.15 -2.91
N ILE A 165 12.60 -12.82 -1.75
CA ILE A 165 13.72 -13.67 -1.30
C ILE A 165 13.82 -14.89 -2.23
N SER A 166 15.03 -15.24 -2.63
CA SER A 166 15.32 -16.28 -3.63
C SER A 166 16.29 -17.33 -3.10
N GLY A 167 16.71 -18.28 -3.94
CA GLY A 167 17.68 -19.32 -3.54
C GLY A 167 17.11 -20.37 -2.57
N PRO A 168 17.93 -21.32 -2.10
CA PRO A 168 17.49 -22.42 -1.25
C PRO A 168 17.34 -22.04 0.22
N ILE A 169 16.59 -22.86 0.95
CA ILE A 169 16.55 -22.82 2.42
C ILE A 169 17.90 -23.36 2.94
N PRO A 170 18.65 -22.58 3.74
CA PRO A 170 19.93 -23.01 4.29
C PRO A 170 19.80 -24.26 5.17
N LYS A 171 20.73 -25.21 5.00
CA LYS A 171 20.76 -26.40 5.87
C LYS A 171 21.10 -26.04 7.31
N SER A 172 21.83 -24.94 7.52
CA SER A 172 22.16 -24.43 8.85
C SER A 172 20.93 -24.07 9.69
N PHE A 173 19.74 -23.90 9.08
CA PHE A 173 18.51 -23.61 9.82
C PHE A 173 18.08 -24.79 10.70
N ALA A 174 18.62 -25.99 10.47
CA ALA A 174 18.46 -27.13 11.37
C ALA A 174 19.10 -26.92 12.76
N ASN A 175 19.93 -25.89 12.95
CA ASN A 175 20.56 -25.54 14.24
C ASN A 175 19.68 -24.61 15.10
N LEU A 176 18.52 -24.19 14.61
CA LEU A 176 17.64 -23.23 15.28
C LEU A 176 16.75 -23.92 16.32
N ASP A 177 17.36 -24.46 17.37
CA ASP A 177 16.70 -25.34 18.34
C ASP A 177 15.44 -24.76 19.02
N LYS A 178 15.35 -23.43 19.14
CA LYS A 178 14.18 -22.74 19.71
C LYS A 178 13.12 -22.33 18.69
N ALA A 179 13.39 -22.48 17.40
CA ALA A 179 12.49 -22.00 16.36
C ALA A 179 11.19 -22.79 16.36
N LYS A 180 10.09 -22.04 16.42
CA LYS A 180 8.72 -22.56 16.35
C LYS A 180 8.03 -22.19 15.04
N HIS A 181 8.39 -21.07 14.45
CA HIS A 181 7.62 -20.47 13.37
C HIS A 181 8.51 -20.08 12.20
N PHE A 182 8.40 -20.83 11.11
CA PHE A 182 8.99 -20.48 9.83
C PHE A 182 7.88 -19.99 8.90
N HIS A 183 7.79 -18.67 8.76
CA HIS A 183 6.83 -18.00 7.87
C HIS A 183 7.61 -17.33 6.74
N MET A 184 7.71 -18.00 5.59
CA MET A 184 8.50 -17.54 4.43
C MET A 184 7.72 -17.65 3.12
N ASN A 185 6.39 -17.79 3.22
CA ASN A 185 5.47 -17.82 2.10
C ASN A 185 5.53 -16.53 1.24
N ASN A 186 5.03 -16.57 0.01
CA ASN A 186 4.99 -15.44 -0.92
C ASN A 186 6.40 -14.83 -1.14
N ASN A 187 7.31 -15.65 -1.64
CA ASN A 187 8.68 -15.29 -2.02
C ASN A 187 9.04 -16.02 -3.32
N SER A 188 10.33 -16.05 -3.67
CA SER A 188 10.89 -16.82 -4.79
C SER A 188 11.89 -17.88 -4.30
N ILE A 189 11.72 -18.41 -3.08
CA ILE A 189 12.57 -19.45 -2.48
C ILE A 189 12.48 -20.70 -3.36
N SER A 190 13.62 -21.35 -3.61
CA SER A 190 13.74 -22.41 -4.61
C SER A 190 14.52 -23.61 -4.10
N GLY A 191 14.65 -24.65 -4.92
CA GLY A 191 15.38 -25.87 -4.54
C GLY A 191 14.60 -26.78 -3.58
N GLN A 192 15.30 -27.79 -3.08
CA GLN A 192 14.77 -28.86 -2.23
C GLN A 192 14.57 -28.37 -0.78
N ILE A 193 13.45 -28.75 -0.16
CA ILE A 193 13.28 -28.58 1.29
C ILE A 193 14.31 -29.49 1.99
N PRO A 194 15.23 -28.96 2.81
CA PRO A 194 16.24 -29.77 3.48
C PRO A 194 15.62 -30.73 4.49
N ALA A 195 15.89 -32.03 4.36
CA ALA A 195 15.44 -33.04 5.31
C ALA A 195 16.02 -32.82 6.71
N GLU A 196 17.19 -32.15 6.81
CA GLU A 196 17.82 -31.79 8.07
C GLU A 196 16.91 -30.94 8.99
N LEU A 197 15.94 -30.20 8.44
CA LEU A 197 14.97 -29.43 9.21
C LEU A 197 14.07 -30.30 10.10
N ALA A 198 13.95 -31.60 9.82
CA ALA A 198 13.25 -32.55 10.66
C ALA A 198 13.86 -32.67 12.08
N ARG A 199 15.09 -32.18 12.29
CA ARG A 199 15.75 -32.16 13.60
C ARG A 199 15.22 -31.08 14.55
N LEU A 200 14.44 -30.13 14.06
CA LEU A 200 13.97 -28.99 14.86
C LEU A 200 12.96 -29.45 15.93
N PRO A 201 13.32 -29.41 17.23
CA PRO A 201 12.51 -30.03 18.28
C PRO A 201 11.26 -29.23 18.64
N ASN A 202 11.19 -27.96 18.20
CA ASN A 202 10.15 -27.02 18.58
C ASN A 202 9.35 -26.47 17.40
N LEU A 203 9.60 -26.91 16.16
CA LEU A 203 8.93 -26.38 14.99
C LEU A 203 7.42 -26.70 15.04
N VAL A 204 6.60 -25.65 15.06
CA VAL A 204 5.13 -25.70 15.16
C VAL A 204 4.49 -25.34 13.82
N HIS A 205 4.96 -24.28 13.17
CA HIS A 205 4.40 -23.76 11.92
C HIS A 205 5.46 -23.70 10.84
N PHE A 206 5.16 -24.33 9.70
CA PHE A 206 6.00 -24.31 8.52
C PHE A 206 5.18 -23.86 7.31
N LEU A 207 5.26 -22.55 7.02
CA LEU A 207 4.51 -21.87 5.96
C LEU A 207 5.46 -21.43 4.84
N LEU A 208 5.45 -22.15 3.73
CA LEU A 208 6.25 -21.87 2.53
C LEU A 208 5.41 -21.79 1.25
N ASP A 209 4.10 -21.58 1.37
CA ASP A 209 3.22 -21.43 0.21
C ASP A 209 3.63 -20.29 -0.72
N ASN A 210 3.35 -20.42 -2.02
CA ASN A 210 3.67 -19.43 -3.05
C ASN A 210 5.18 -19.15 -3.14
N ASN A 211 5.94 -20.17 -3.48
CA ASN A 211 7.38 -20.12 -3.71
C ASN A 211 7.74 -20.95 -4.97
N ASN A 212 9.03 -21.17 -5.22
CA ASN A 212 9.56 -21.95 -6.33
C ASN A 212 10.28 -23.23 -5.85
N LEU A 213 9.84 -23.82 -4.73
CA LEU A 213 10.43 -25.04 -4.17
C LEU A 213 10.24 -26.22 -5.15
N SER A 214 11.19 -27.14 -5.14
CA SER A 214 11.23 -28.28 -6.06
C SER A 214 11.78 -29.54 -5.39
N GLY A 215 11.83 -30.64 -6.14
CA GLY A 215 12.26 -31.94 -5.64
C GLY A 215 11.12 -32.69 -4.93
N HIS A 216 11.39 -33.33 -3.80
CA HIS A 216 10.43 -34.17 -3.09
C HIS A 216 10.03 -33.59 -1.73
N LEU A 217 8.86 -33.98 -1.22
CA LEU A 217 8.49 -33.76 0.17
C LEU A 217 9.39 -34.63 1.09
N PRO A 218 10.04 -34.09 2.14
CA PRO A 218 10.92 -34.90 3.00
C PRO A 218 10.12 -35.87 3.88
N PRO A 219 10.27 -37.21 3.73
CA PRO A 219 9.56 -38.17 4.58
C PRO A 219 9.88 -38.02 6.07
N GLU A 220 11.06 -37.50 6.40
CA GLU A 220 11.54 -37.24 7.76
C GLU A 220 10.71 -36.18 8.48
N PHE A 221 9.93 -35.35 7.78
CA PHE A 221 9.02 -34.39 8.42
C PHE A 221 7.93 -35.08 9.24
N SER A 222 7.70 -36.38 8.99
CA SER A 222 6.85 -37.22 9.86
C SER A 222 7.36 -37.36 11.30
N GLU A 223 8.65 -37.08 11.54
CA GLU A 223 9.32 -37.20 12.84
C GLU A 223 9.29 -35.89 13.64
N LEU A 224 8.82 -34.78 13.06
CA LEU A 224 8.74 -33.49 13.75
C LEU A 224 7.74 -33.56 14.91
N PRO A 225 8.19 -33.41 16.18
CA PRO A 225 7.37 -33.78 17.34
C PRO A 225 6.24 -32.79 17.65
N LYS A 226 6.31 -31.56 17.12
CA LYS A 226 5.38 -30.47 17.45
C LYS A 226 4.75 -29.79 16.23
N LEU A 227 4.97 -30.31 15.02
CA LEU A 227 4.48 -29.66 13.81
C LEU A 227 2.94 -29.72 13.76
N LEU A 228 2.30 -28.56 13.83
CA LEU A 228 0.85 -28.40 13.76
C LEU A 228 0.38 -28.04 12.36
N ILE A 229 1.14 -27.20 11.65
CA ILE A 229 0.75 -26.67 10.35
C ILE A 229 1.89 -26.87 9.35
N LEU A 230 1.61 -27.67 8.32
CA LEU A 230 2.43 -27.81 7.13
C LEU A 230 1.66 -27.24 5.94
N GLN A 231 2.09 -26.07 5.46
CA GLN A 231 1.47 -25.40 4.31
C GLN A 231 2.55 -25.02 3.28
N VAL A 232 2.54 -25.72 2.15
CA VAL A 232 3.52 -25.55 1.05
C VAL A 232 2.85 -25.40 -0.31
N ASP A 233 1.61 -24.90 -0.34
CA ASP A 233 0.81 -24.71 -1.56
C ASP A 233 1.57 -23.94 -2.64
N ASN A 234 1.23 -24.13 -3.92
CA ASN A 234 1.76 -23.37 -5.05
C ASN A 234 3.31 -23.42 -5.11
N ASN A 235 3.85 -24.63 -5.25
CA ASN A 235 5.27 -24.93 -5.45
C ASN A 235 5.42 -26.01 -6.55
N HIS A 236 6.64 -26.38 -6.91
CA HIS A 236 6.95 -27.24 -8.07
C HIS A 236 7.57 -28.59 -7.66
N PHE A 237 6.85 -29.41 -6.88
CA PHE A 237 7.31 -30.74 -6.47
C PHE A 237 7.10 -31.80 -7.56
N ASP A 238 7.40 -31.43 -8.81
CA ASP A 238 7.02 -32.05 -10.07
C ASP A 238 7.06 -33.59 -10.06
N GLY A 239 5.87 -34.21 -9.96
CA GLY A 239 5.71 -35.66 -10.04
C GLY A 239 6.23 -36.44 -8.83
N SER A 240 6.51 -35.79 -7.70
CA SER A 240 6.79 -36.50 -6.45
C SER A 240 5.50 -36.98 -5.79
N GLU A 241 5.60 -38.03 -4.98
CA GLU A 241 4.50 -38.58 -4.19
C GLU A 241 4.43 -37.91 -2.81
N ILE A 242 3.24 -37.92 -2.20
CA ILE A 242 3.10 -37.56 -0.79
C ILE A 242 3.60 -38.76 0.03
N PRO A 243 4.61 -38.60 0.91
CA PRO A 243 5.16 -39.73 1.66
C PRO A 243 4.11 -40.43 2.54
N ASP A 244 4.04 -41.76 2.47
CA ASP A 244 3.16 -42.57 3.34
C ASP A 244 3.42 -42.36 4.83
N THR A 245 4.64 -41.94 5.17
CA THR A 245 5.03 -41.60 6.55
C THR A 245 4.30 -40.38 7.08
N TYR A 246 3.71 -39.52 6.24
CA TYR A 246 2.96 -38.34 6.70
C TYR A 246 1.72 -38.73 7.51
N GLY A 247 1.18 -39.94 7.32
CA GLY A 247 0.14 -40.50 8.19
C GLY A 247 0.57 -40.63 9.67
N ASN A 248 1.87 -40.62 9.98
CA ASN A 248 2.40 -40.73 11.34
C ASN A 248 2.58 -39.37 12.05
N MET A 249 2.21 -38.25 11.42
CA MET A 249 2.40 -36.90 11.98
C MET A 249 1.41 -36.61 13.13
N SER A 250 1.69 -37.15 14.32
CA SER A 250 0.72 -37.23 15.43
C SER A 250 0.14 -35.89 15.93
N GLN A 251 0.85 -34.78 15.75
CA GLN A 251 0.39 -33.45 16.17
C GLN A 251 -0.26 -32.64 15.04
N LEU A 252 -0.19 -33.10 13.80
CA LEU A 252 -0.57 -32.30 12.65
C LEU A 252 -2.07 -31.97 12.68
N LEU A 253 -2.36 -30.68 12.63
CA LEU A 253 -3.70 -30.12 12.56
C LEU A 253 -4.05 -29.74 11.13
N LYS A 254 -3.10 -29.21 10.37
CA LYS A 254 -3.34 -28.73 9.01
C LYS A 254 -2.27 -29.21 8.05
N LEU A 255 -2.73 -29.88 6.98
CA LEU A 255 -1.92 -30.26 5.84
C LEU A 255 -2.47 -29.57 4.58
N SER A 256 -1.65 -28.72 3.96
CA SER A 256 -2.01 -28.01 2.73
C SER A 256 -0.88 -28.11 1.70
N LEU A 257 -1.15 -28.88 0.65
CA LEU A 257 -0.24 -29.20 -0.46
C LEU A 257 -0.92 -28.86 -1.81
N ARG A 258 -1.72 -27.79 -1.87
CA ARG A 258 -2.47 -27.42 -3.08
C ARG A 258 -1.52 -27.03 -4.20
N ASN A 259 -1.82 -27.43 -5.44
CA ASN A 259 -1.11 -26.95 -6.63
C ASN A 259 0.42 -27.12 -6.51
N CYS A 260 0.83 -28.37 -6.28
CA CYS A 260 2.22 -28.75 -6.02
C CYS A 260 2.79 -29.69 -7.10
N SER A 261 2.03 -29.98 -8.16
CA SER A 261 2.35 -30.99 -9.18
C SER A 261 2.55 -32.41 -8.63
N LEU A 262 1.98 -32.74 -7.46
CA LEU A 262 2.15 -34.05 -6.80
C LEU A 262 1.39 -35.17 -7.53
N GLN A 263 1.93 -36.39 -7.50
CA GLN A 263 1.31 -37.58 -8.11
C GLN A 263 1.20 -38.74 -7.11
N GLY A 264 0.79 -39.92 -7.60
CA GLY A 264 0.62 -41.11 -6.78
C GLY A 264 -0.70 -41.12 -5.99
N PRO A 265 -0.92 -42.12 -5.13
CA PRO A 265 -2.10 -42.21 -4.30
C PRO A 265 -2.07 -41.21 -3.13
N ILE A 266 -3.24 -40.91 -2.57
CA ILE A 266 -3.32 -40.21 -1.28
C ILE A 266 -2.91 -41.20 -0.18
N PRO A 267 -1.92 -40.87 0.68
CA PRO A 267 -1.51 -41.76 1.77
C PRO A 267 -2.60 -41.88 2.83
N ASP A 268 -2.56 -42.94 3.64
CA ASP A 268 -3.52 -43.11 4.73
C ASP A 268 -3.25 -42.14 5.89
N LEU A 269 -4.07 -41.08 5.95
CA LEU A 269 -4.04 -40.02 6.97
C LEU A 269 -4.94 -40.32 8.18
N SER A 270 -5.60 -41.48 8.25
CA SER A 270 -6.48 -41.85 9.39
C SER A 270 -5.75 -41.94 10.72
N ARG A 271 -4.42 -42.12 10.68
CA ARG A 271 -3.54 -42.20 11.85
C ARG A 271 -3.21 -40.83 12.46
N ILE A 272 -3.67 -39.72 11.88
CA ILE A 272 -3.45 -38.36 12.40
C ILE A 272 -4.65 -37.93 13.27
N PRO A 273 -4.56 -38.03 14.61
CA PRO A 273 -5.72 -37.87 15.48
C PRO A 273 -6.24 -36.44 15.57
N LYS A 274 -5.39 -35.44 15.27
CA LYS A 274 -5.73 -34.02 15.40
C LYS A 274 -6.09 -33.34 14.08
N LEU A 275 -6.07 -34.04 12.94
CA LEU A 275 -6.23 -33.41 11.62
C LEU A 275 -7.56 -32.64 11.51
N GLY A 276 -7.46 -31.33 11.38
CA GLY A 276 -8.57 -30.39 11.24
C GLY A 276 -8.78 -29.93 9.80
N TYR A 277 -7.71 -29.80 9.03
CA TYR A 277 -7.76 -29.20 7.69
C TYR A 277 -6.87 -29.96 6.71
N LEU A 278 -7.44 -30.37 5.58
CA LEU A 278 -6.75 -31.07 4.50
C LEU A 278 -7.07 -30.40 3.15
N ASP A 279 -6.04 -29.86 2.49
CA ASP A 279 -6.13 -29.38 1.11
C ASP A 279 -5.01 -30.01 0.25
N LEU A 280 -5.41 -30.92 -0.64
CA LEU A 280 -4.56 -31.59 -1.63
C LEU A 280 -4.99 -31.24 -3.07
N SER A 281 -5.77 -30.16 -3.23
CA SER A 281 -6.39 -29.84 -4.49
C SER A 281 -5.39 -29.40 -5.58
N SER A 282 -5.82 -29.48 -6.84
CA SER A 282 -5.03 -29.03 -8.00
C SER A 282 -3.69 -29.76 -8.14
N ASN A 283 -3.68 -31.08 -7.95
CA ASN A 283 -2.51 -31.92 -8.16
C ASN A 283 -2.79 -32.97 -9.25
N GLN A 284 -1.92 -33.96 -9.38
CA GLN A 284 -2.05 -35.09 -10.29
C GLN A 284 -2.28 -36.41 -9.52
N LEU A 285 -2.90 -36.34 -8.34
CA LEU A 285 -3.11 -37.51 -7.47
C LEU A 285 -4.05 -38.53 -8.13
N THR A 286 -3.76 -39.81 -7.93
CA THR A 286 -4.42 -40.95 -8.57
C THR A 286 -4.93 -41.95 -7.52
N GLY A 287 -5.51 -43.06 -7.95
CA GLY A 287 -6.03 -44.09 -7.04
C GLY A 287 -7.36 -43.68 -6.40
N SER A 288 -7.78 -44.44 -5.39
CA SER A 288 -9.00 -44.17 -4.63
C SER A 288 -8.74 -43.31 -3.41
N ILE A 289 -9.76 -42.56 -2.97
CA ILE A 289 -9.72 -41.90 -1.66
C ILE A 289 -9.58 -43.00 -0.57
N PRO A 290 -8.60 -42.90 0.35
CA PRO A 290 -8.40 -43.87 1.42
C PRO A 290 -9.68 -44.11 2.23
N GLN A 291 -9.89 -45.35 2.70
CA GLN A 291 -11.11 -45.74 3.42
C GLN A 291 -10.98 -45.62 4.95
N GLY A 292 -9.78 -45.32 5.46
CA GLY A 292 -9.56 -45.06 6.88
C GLY A 292 -10.29 -43.79 7.31
N ASN A 293 -10.99 -43.84 8.44
CA ASN A 293 -11.72 -42.67 8.95
C ASN A 293 -10.73 -41.58 9.37
N LEU A 294 -10.95 -40.35 8.88
CA LEU A 294 -10.17 -39.19 9.31
C LEU A 294 -10.58 -38.77 10.72
N SER A 295 -9.81 -37.87 11.32
CA SER A 295 -10.12 -37.31 12.65
C SER A 295 -11.51 -36.67 12.69
N ASP A 296 -12.23 -36.87 13.79
CA ASP A 296 -13.50 -36.19 14.07
C ASP A 296 -13.36 -34.66 14.17
N ASN A 297 -12.12 -34.15 14.30
CA ASN A 297 -11.83 -32.73 14.31
C ASN A 297 -11.85 -32.09 12.91
N ILE A 298 -11.92 -32.88 11.83
CA ILE A 298 -11.78 -32.36 10.48
C ILE A 298 -12.96 -31.46 10.08
N THR A 299 -12.62 -30.26 9.62
CA THR A 299 -13.56 -29.24 9.17
C THR A 299 -13.55 -29.10 7.67
N THR A 300 -12.41 -29.36 7.02
CA THR A 300 -12.20 -29.06 5.61
C THR A 300 -11.45 -30.20 4.94
N ILE A 301 -12.04 -30.74 3.89
CA ILE A 301 -11.42 -31.72 2.99
C ILE A 301 -11.54 -31.18 1.57
N ASN A 302 -10.41 -30.81 0.97
CA ASN A 302 -10.35 -30.36 -0.42
C ASN A 302 -9.39 -31.26 -1.22
N LEU A 303 -9.95 -32.11 -2.07
CA LEU A 303 -9.26 -33.03 -2.97
C LEU A 303 -9.57 -32.70 -4.44
N SER A 304 -10.16 -31.54 -4.71
CA SER A 304 -10.61 -31.17 -6.05
C SER A 304 -9.47 -31.05 -7.06
N ASN A 305 -9.80 -31.13 -8.36
CA ASN A 305 -8.84 -30.96 -9.45
C ASN A 305 -7.68 -31.96 -9.36
N ASN A 306 -8.00 -33.25 -9.39
CA ASN A 306 -7.05 -34.36 -9.37
C ASN A 306 -7.49 -35.44 -10.37
N LYS A 307 -6.85 -36.61 -10.35
CA LYS A 307 -7.18 -37.80 -11.17
C LYS A 307 -7.70 -38.95 -10.30
N LEU A 308 -8.40 -38.63 -9.20
CA LEU A 308 -8.90 -39.63 -8.25
C LEU A 308 -10.02 -40.48 -8.87
N THR A 309 -10.07 -41.75 -8.49
CA THR A 309 -11.00 -42.76 -8.99
C THR A 309 -11.71 -43.49 -7.83
N GLY A 310 -12.61 -44.42 -8.13
CA GLY A 310 -13.37 -45.16 -7.11
C GLY A 310 -14.55 -44.35 -6.58
N THR A 311 -15.06 -44.75 -5.42
CA THR A 311 -16.31 -44.24 -4.83
C THR A 311 -16.06 -43.23 -3.70
N ILE A 312 -17.07 -42.42 -3.40
CA ILE A 312 -17.08 -41.54 -2.22
C ILE A 312 -17.07 -42.42 -0.95
N PRO A 313 -16.07 -42.27 -0.04
CA PRO A 313 -16.03 -43.03 1.20
C PRO A 313 -17.23 -42.77 2.12
N THR A 314 -17.76 -43.82 2.72
CA THR A 314 -18.95 -43.73 3.59
C THR A 314 -18.69 -43.01 4.91
N TYR A 315 -17.45 -43.00 5.39
CA TYR A 315 -17.09 -42.34 6.65
C TYR A 315 -17.22 -40.81 6.60
N PHE A 316 -17.33 -40.19 5.40
CA PHE A 316 -17.65 -38.76 5.31
C PHE A 316 -18.99 -38.41 5.97
N SER A 317 -19.93 -39.37 6.05
CA SER A 317 -21.18 -39.21 6.79
C SER A 317 -21.00 -39.14 8.30
N SER A 318 -19.90 -39.71 8.85
CA SER A 318 -19.64 -39.73 10.29
C SER A 318 -18.77 -38.57 10.79
N LEU A 319 -18.33 -37.64 9.94
CA LEU A 319 -17.43 -36.55 10.34
C LEU A 319 -18.20 -35.37 10.98
N PRO A 320 -18.21 -35.21 12.31
CA PRO A 320 -19.17 -34.34 13.00
C PRO A 320 -18.93 -32.84 12.78
N ARG A 321 -17.70 -32.43 12.43
CA ARG A 321 -17.30 -31.02 12.31
C ARG A 321 -17.06 -30.54 10.87
N LEU A 322 -17.31 -31.40 9.88
CA LEU A 322 -17.04 -31.08 8.48
C LEU A 322 -17.90 -29.87 8.05
N GLN A 323 -17.25 -28.82 7.58
CA GLN A 323 -17.82 -27.59 7.02
C GLN A 323 -17.71 -27.58 5.49
N LYS A 324 -16.65 -28.16 4.92
CA LYS A 324 -16.41 -28.18 3.48
C LYS A 324 -15.84 -29.52 3.02
N LEU A 325 -16.48 -30.13 2.03
CA LEU A 325 -15.99 -31.29 1.29
C LEU A 325 -15.97 -30.95 -0.20
N SER A 326 -14.78 -30.86 -0.77
CA SER A 326 -14.60 -30.66 -2.21
C SER A 326 -13.84 -31.83 -2.80
N ILE A 327 -14.50 -32.56 -3.70
CA ILE A 327 -13.92 -33.65 -4.50
C ILE A 327 -14.19 -33.41 -6.00
N ALA A 328 -14.51 -32.17 -6.35
CA ALA A 328 -14.80 -31.72 -7.69
C ALA A 328 -13.68 -32.00 -8.68
N ASN A 329 -14.01 -32.10 -9.97
CA ASN A 329 -13.04 -32.23 -11.07
C ASN A 329 -12.09 -33.43 -10.86
N ASN A 330 -12.69 -34.63 -10.75
CA ASN A 330 -12.01 -35.92 -10.59
C ASN A 330 -12.68 -36.98 -11.48
N SER A 331 -12.37 -38.26 -11.29
CA SER A 331 -12.97 -39.40 -12.00
C SER A 331 -13.70 -40.36 -11.05
N LEU A 332 -14.30 -39.83 -9.97
CA LEU A 332 -15.04 -40.62 -8.99
C LEU A 332 -16.35 -41.15 -9.57
N ASN A 333 -16.76 -42.36 -9.19
CA ASN A 333 -17.97 -43.03 -9.68
C ASN A 333 -18.87 -43.50 -8.53
N GLY A 334 -20.00 -44.12 -8.89
CA GLY A 334 -20.97 -44.64 -7.94
C GLY A 334 -21.99 -43.60 -7.49
N THR A 335 -22.43 -43.70 -6.24
CA THR A 335 -23.56 -42.94 -5.69
C THR A 335 -23.12 -41.87 -4.70
N VAL A 336 -23.87 -40.76 -4.63
CA VAL A 336 -23.71 -39.72 -3.60
C VAL A 336 -24.49 -40.14 -2.35
N PRO A 337 -23.82 -40.41 -1.21
CA PRO A 337 -24.50 -40.80 0.02
C PRO A 337 -25.13 -39.58 0.70
N SER A 338 -26.46 -39.55 0.77
CA SER A 338 -27.18 -38.42 1.36
C SER A 338 -27.07 -38.36 2.89
N THR A 339 -26.63 -39.44 3.52
CA THR A 339 -26.21 -39.51 4.93
C THR A 339 -25.10 -38.51 5.26
N ILE A 340 -24.38 -37.96 4.27
CA ILE A 340 -23.42 -36.86 4.49
C ILE A 340 -24.12 -35.65 5.14
N TRP A 341 -25.37 -35.34 4.78
CA TRP A 341 -26.11 -34.20 5.31
C TRP A 341 -27.39 -34.56 6.06
N GLN A 342 -28.02 -35.71 5.78
CA GLN A 342 -29.32 -36.07 6.37
C GLN A 342 -29.26 -36.35 7.86
N ASP A 343 -28.17 -36.99 8.31
CA ASP A 343 -28.03 -37.40 9.71
C ASP A 343 -27.43 -36.26 10.58
N ARG A 344 -27.29 -35.06 10.02
CA ARG A 344 -26.71 -33.90 10.70
C ARG A 344 -27.76 -32.95 11.25
N THR A 345 -27.55 -32.51 12.47
CA THR A 345 -28.26 -31.39 13.09
C THR A 345 -27.40 -30.14 13.00
N PHE A 346 -27.82 -29.15 12.20
CA PHE A 346 -27.10 -27.89 12.03
C PHE A 346 -27.54 -26.86 13.07
N ASN A 347 -26.56 -26.19 13.69
CA ASN A 347 -26.80 -24.95 14.43
C ASN A 347 -27.04 -23.78 13.45
N ALA A 348 -27.59 -22.67 13.94
CA ALA A 348 -27.96 -21.50 13.12
C ALA A 348 -26.78 -20.88 12.33
N THR A 349 -25.53 -21.13 12.73
CA THR A 349 -24.31 -20.58 12.10
C THR A 349 -23.47 -21.61 11.37
N GLU A 350 -23.85 -22.90 11.42
CA GLU A 350 -23.12 -23.96 10.74
C GLU A 350 -23.53 -24.04 9.28
N ILE A 351 -22.56 -24.24 8.40
CA ILE A 351 -22.77 -24.50 6.99
C ILE A 351 -22.03 -25.77 6.58
N LEU A 352 -22.54 -26.45 5.56
CA LEU A 352 -21.87 -27.57 4.93
C LEU A 352 -21.84 -27.35 3.41
N GLU A 353 -20.64 -27.12 2.89
CA GLU A 353 -20.38 -26.98 1.45
C GLU A 353 -19.92 -28.32 0.87
N LEU A 354 -20.64 -28.80 -0.15
CA LEU A 354 -20.36 -30.04 -0.87
C LEU A 354 -20.12 -29.74 -2.36
N GLU A 355 -18.84 -29.74 -2.76
CA GLU A 355 -18.42 -29.50 -4.14
C GLU A 355 -18.06 -30.84 -4.82
N LEU A 356 -19.01 -31.41 -5.55
CA LEU A 356 -18.91 -32.75 -6.17
C LEU A 356 -18.94 -32.70 -7.71
N GLN A 357 -18.86 -31.51 -8.31
CA GLN A 357 -18.98 -31.28 -9.75
C GLN A 357 -17.92 -32.02 -10.58
N ASN A 358 -18.23 -32.29 -11.85
CA ASN A 358 -17.35 -32.88 -12.85
C ASN A 358 -16.67 -34.18 -12.38
N ASN A 359 -17.50 -35.16 -12.05
CA ASN A 359 -17.13 -36.55 -11.76
C ASN A 359 -18.00 -37.50 -12.62
N ASN A 360 -17.95 -38.80 -12.33
CA ASN A 360 -18.76 -39.84 -12.98
C ASN A 360 -19.84 -40.42 -12.05
N LEU A 361 -20.46 -39.56 -11.22
CA LEU A 361 -21.48 -39.96 -10.23
C LEU A 361 -22.85 -40.18 -10.89
N THR A 362 -23.53 -41.28 -10.57
CA THR A 362 -24.72 -41.74 -11.32
C THR A 362 -26.06 -41.59 -10.60
N SER A 363 -26.08 -41.56 -9.27
CA SER A 363 -27.32 -41.43 -8.48
C SER A 363 -27.06 -41.03 -7.03
N PHE A 364 -28.12 -40.76 -6.26
CA PHE A 364 -28.08 -40.63 -4.80
C PHE A 364 -28.38 -41.96 -4.12
N SER A 365 -27.80 -42.20 -2.95
CA SER A 365 -28.24 -43.25 -2.02
C SER A 365 -28.93 -42.60 -0.81
N GLY A 366 -30.25 -42.41 -0.92
CA GLY A 366 -31.13 -41.85 0.12
C GLY A 366 -31.98 -40.68 -0.39
N SER A 367 -32.44 -39.80 0.51
CA SER A 367 -33.32 -38.68 0.13
C SER A 367 -32.59 -37.58 -0.66
N THR A 368 -33.34 -36.86 -1.50
CA THR A 368 -32.86 -35.72 -2.29
C THR A 368 -33.15 -34.38 -1.62
N GLU A 369 -33.70 -34.37 -0.40
CA GLU A 369 -33.95 -33.15 0.35
C GLU A 369 -32.65 -32.58 0.92
N ILE A 370 -32.41 -31.29 0.69
CA ILE A 370 -31.21 -30.58 1.14
C ILE A 370 -31.61 -29.53 2.18
N PRO A 371 -31.04 -29.58 3.40
CA PRO A 371 -31.23 -28.54 4.42
C PRO A 371 -30.74 -27.17 3.94
N LEU A 372 -31.33 -26.08 4.43
CA LEU A 372 -30.93 -24.71 4.08
C LEU A 372 -29.46 -24.39 4.38
N ASN A 373 -28.86 -25.07 5.36
CA ASN A 373 -27.46 -24.91 5.77
C ASN A 373 -26.47 -25.66 4.86
N VAL A 374 -26.98 -26.40 3.86
CA VAL A 374 -26.16 -27.26 3.00
C VAL A 374 -26.17 -26.71 1.58
N THR A 375 -24.98 -26.49 1.02
CA THR A 375 -24.81 -26.14 -0.39
C THR A 375 -24.22 -27.33 -1.12
N LEU A 376 -24.84 -27.74 -2.23
CA LEU A 376 -24.43 -28.92 -3.01
C LEU A 376 -24.27 -28.56 -4.49
N TRP A 377 -23.08 -28.80 -5.03
CA TRP A 377 -22.77 -28.64 -6.45
C TRP A 377 -22.51 -29.98 -7.11
N LEU A 378 -23.31 -30.33 -8.12
CA LEU A 378 -23.21 -31.62 -8.84
C LEU A 378 -23.04 -31.50 -10.35
N GLN A 379 -22.96 -30.28 -10.89
CA GLN A 379 -22.83 -30.02 -12.33
C GLN A 379 -21.79 -30.94 -12.99
N GLY A 380 -22.08 -31.42 -14.21
CA GLY A 380 -21.15 -32.23 -14.99
C GLY A 380 -21.10 -33.72 -14.63
N ASN A 381 -21.90 -34.18 -13.66
CA ASN A 381 -22.06 -35.60 -13.36
C ASN A 381 -23.18 -36.25 -14.20
N PRO A 382 -23.07 -37.56 -14.55
CA PRO A 382 -24.13 -38.30 -15.25
C PRO A 382 -25.52 -38.21 -14.59
N LEU A 383 -25.61 -38.13 -13.26
CA LEU A 383 -26.86 -37.96 -12.52
C LEU A 383 -27.64 -36.67 -12.90
N CYS A 384 -26.95 -35.66 -13.43
CA CYS A 384 -27.56 -34.39 -13.87
C CYS A 384 -28.39 -34.52 -15.15
N ASN A 385 -28.30 -35.67 -15.85
CA ASN A 385 -29.19 -35.96 -16.98
C ASN A 385 -30.62 -36.30 -16.52
N ASN A 386 -30.83 -36.54 -15.23
CA ASN A 386 -32.15 -36.78 -14.67
C ASN A 386 -32.87 -35.45 -14.37
N ILE A 387 -34.03 -35.23 -15.00
CA ILE A 387 -34.83 -34.01 -14.92
C ILE A 387 -35.15 -33.61 -13.47
N SER A 388 -35.34 -34.57 -12.56
CA SER A 388 -35.66 -34.28 -11.15
C SER A 388 -34.47 -33.74 -10.36
N LEU A 389 -33.23 -33.94 -10.82
CA LEU A 389 -31.99 -33.55 -10.14
C LEU A 389 -31.31 -32.33 -10.76
N VAL A 390 -31.88 -31.78 -11.85
CA VAL A 390 -31.31 -30.64 -12.60
C VAL A 390 -31.09 -29.41 -11.73
N HIS A 391 -31.90 -29.19 -10.70
CA HIS A 391 -31.76 -28.06 -9.78
C HIS A 391 -30.46 -28.09 -8.95
N PHE A 392 -29.83 -29.25 -8.77
CA PHE A 392 -28.49 -29.37 -8.15
C PHE A 392 -27.34 -29.27 -9.16
N CYS A 393 -27.67 -29.13 -10.44
CA CYS A 393 -26.75 -29.21 -11.57
C CYS A 393 -26.69 -27.90 -12.39
N GLY A 394 -27.36 -26.85 -11.91
CA GLY A 394 -27.26 -25.51 -12.46
C GLY A 394 -25.91 -24.86 -12.15
N SER A 395 -25.47 -23.99 -13.04
CA SER A 395 -24.38 -23.04 -12.81
C SER A 395 -25.04 -21.71 -12.40
N GLU A 396 -24.96 -21.33 -11.13
CA GLU A 396 -25.28 -19.96 -10.73
C GLU A 396 -24.01 -19.20 -10.35
N ILE A 397 -23.80 -18.12 -11.10
CA ILE A 397 -23.68 -16.73 -10.64
C ILE A 397 -22.96 -16.58 -9.30
N GLU A 398 -21.81 -15.91 -9.35
CA GLU A 398 -21.10 -15.34 -8.21
C GLU A 398 -22.03 -14.41 -7.41
N ASP A 399 -22.75 -14.95 -6.43
CA ASP A 399 -23.36 -14.16 -5.35
C ASP A 399 -22.31 -13.94 -4.25
N GLU A 400 -21.49 -12.91 -4.44
CA GLU A 400 -20.80 -12.26 -3.31
C GLU A 400 -21.76 -11.30 -2.62
N ASN A 401 -22.37 -11.75 -1.51
CA ASN A 401 -22.37 -11.08 -0.19
C ASN A 401 -23.57 -11.54 0.66
N VAL A 402 -23.35 -12.58 1.46
CA VAL A 402 -24.08 -12.72 2.72
C VAL A 402 -23.41 -11.79 3.74
N THR A 403 -23.81 -10.53 3.75
CA THR A 403 -23.57 -9.64 4.89
C THR A 403 -24.21 -10.24 6.13
N SER A 404 -23.42 -10.38 7.20
CA SER A 404 -23.90 -10.87 8.49
C SER A 404 -25.01 -9.97 9.04
N LEU A 405 -26.13 -10.59 9.42
CA LEU A 405 -27.08 -9.99 10.34
C LEU A 405 -26.42 -9.72 11.69
N THR A 406 -26.48 -8.48 12.16
CA THR A 406 -26.54 -8.15 13.58
C THR A 406 -27.97 -7.74 13.89
N ASN A 407 -28.76 -8.67 14.41
CA ASN A 407 -29.98 -8.33 15.16
C ASN A 407 -29.60 -8.23 16.64
N SER A 408 -29.57 -7.01 17.16
CA SER A 408 -29.97 -6.73 18.55
C SER A 408 -30.70 -5.40 18.59
N THR A 409 -32.01 -5.48 18.81
CA THR A 409 -32.85 -4.38 19.27
C THR A 409 -32.51 -4.04 20.73
N GLY A 410 -31.99 -2.83 20.94
CA GLY A 410 -31.73 -2.23 22.24
C GLY A 410 -31.19 -0.80 22.04
N GLY A 411 -32.05 0.09 21.54
CA GLY A 411 -31.63 1.41 21.05
C GLY A 411 -31.13 2.33 22.15
N CYS A 412 -29.84 2.68 22.09
CA CYS A 412 -29.30 3.86 22.74
C CYS A 412 -29.93 5.14 22.18
N PRO A 413 -30.04 6.22 22.99
CA PRO A 413 -30.64 7.47 22.53
C PRO A 413 -29.95 8.00 21.26
N ILE A 414 -30.71 8.71 20.43
CA ILE A 414 -30.31 9.26 19.11
C ILE A 414 -29.06 10.15 19.18
N GLN A 415 -28.65 10.59 20.37
CA GLN A 415 -27.49 11.42 20.60
C GLN A 415 -26.21 10.58 20.53
N SER A 416 -25.70 10.37 19.30
CA SER A 416 -24.48 9.61 19.01
C SER A 416 -23.29 10.08 19.85
N CYS A 417 -22.46 9.13 20.30
CA CYS A 417 -21.21 9.45 20.97
C CYS A 417 -20.40 10.47 20.13
N PRO A 418 -19.80 11.50 20.76
CA PRO A 418 -18.99 12.47 20.02
C PRO A 418 -17.74 11.77 19.46
N PRO A 419 -17.35 11.98 18.18
CA PRO A 419 -16.09 11.44 17.67
C PRO A 419 -14.91 11.92 18.52
N PRO A 420 -13.94 11.05 18.88
CA PRO A 420 -13.71 9.67 18.40
C PRO A 420 -14.34 8.56 19.27
N TYR A 421 -15.30 8.88 20.13
CA TYR A 421 -15.96 7.91 21.01
C TYR A 421 -17.06 7.16 20.27
N GLU A 422 -17.21 5.87 20.57
CA GLU A 422 -18.19 4.96 19.99
C GLU A 422 -18.91 4.18 21.09
N TYR A 423 -20.11 3.65 20.79
CA TYR A 423 -20.84 2.82 21.74
C TYR A 423 -20.20 1.43 21.86
N SER A 424 -19.90 1.01 23.08
CA SER A 424 -19.52 -0.37 23.39
C SER A 424 -20.79 -1.22 23.56
N GLU A 425 -21.28 -1.82 22.48
CA GLU A 425 -22.56 -2.56 22.46
C GLU A 425 -22.65 -3.70 23.49
N ARG A 426 -21.50 -4.31 23.84
CA ARG A 426 -21.43 -5.45 24.76
C ARG A 426 -21.13 -5.04 26.21
N SER A 427 -21.01 -3.75 26.49
CA SER A 427 -20.70 -3.23 27.83
C SER A 427 -21.76 -3.66 28.86
N PRO A 428 -21.37 -3.95 30.12
CA PRO A 428 -22.32 -4.19 31.21
C PRO A 428 -23.27 -2.99 31.47
N GLU A 429 -22.82 -1.78 31.15
CA GLU A 429 -23.62 -0.55 31.20
C GLU A 429 -24.21 -0.23 29.82
N ASN A 430 -25.52 0.03 29.77
CA ASN A 430 -26.22 0.43 28.54
C ASN A 430 -25.63 1.74 27.99
N CYS A 431 -25.30 1.75 26.70
CA CYS A 431 -24.88 2.96 25.97
C CYS A 431 -23.58 3.60 26.48
N PHE A 432 -22.63 2.78 26.94
CA PHE A 432 -21.29 3.24 27.29
C PHE A 432 -20.54 3.75 26.06
N CYS A 433 -20.31 5.08 26.00
CA CYS A 433 -19.45 5.70 25.00
C CYS A 433 -17.97 5.59 25.43
N ALA A 434 -17.11 5.05 24.58
CA ALA A 434 -15.67 5.00 24.83
C ALA A 434 -14.86 5.09 23.54
N ALA A 435 -13.62 5.58 23.61
CA ALA A 435 -12.74 5.68 22.44
C ALA A 435 -11.97 4.35 22.25
N PRO A 436 -12.22 3.59 21.17
CA PRO A 436 -11.58 2.29 20.98
C PRO A 436 -10.14 2.39 20.48
N LEU A 437 -9.34 1.35 20.74
CA LEU A 437 -8.11 1.08 20.00
C LEU A 437 -8.45 0.26 18.76
N LEU A 438 -7.90 0.66 17.61
CA LEU A 438 -8.14 0.01 16.33
C LEU A 438 -6.96 -0.89 15.95
N VAL A 439 -7.23 -2.17 15.72
CA VAL A 439 -6.21 -3.17 15.40
C VAL A 439 -6.58 -3.90 14.12
N GLY A 440 -5.70 -3.81 13.12
CA GLY A 440 -5.71 -4.69 11.95
C GLY A 440 -5.02 -6.00 12.29
N TYR A 441 -5.76 -7.10 12.23
CA TYR A 441 -5.33 -8.42 12.67
C TYR A 441 -5.54 -9.44 11.56
N ARG A 442 -4.62 -10.39 11.39
CA ARG A 442 -4.76 -11.45 10.39
C ARG A 442 -4.39 -12.80 10.96
N LEU A 443 -5.23 -13.81 10.73
CA LEU A 443 -4.85 -15.21 10.89
C LEU A 443 -4.24 -15.69 9.56
N LYS A 444 -2.97 -16.09 9.58
CA LYS A 444 -2.22 -16.42 8.36
C LYS A 444 -2.58 -17.81 7.82
N SER A 445 -2.97 -18.73 8.71
CA SER A 445 -3.30 -20.11 8.34
C SER A 445 -4.19 -20.78 9.41
N PRO A 446 -5.44 -20.30 9.62
CA PRO A 446 -6.39 -21.00 10.47
C PRO A 446 -6.64 -22.43 10.00
N GLY A 447 -6.99 -23.30 10.95
CA GLY A 447 -7.33 -24.71 10.74
C GLY A 447 -8.80 -24.96 10.40
N PHE A 448 -9.49 -23.97 9.81
CA PHE A 448 -10.90 -24.03 9.44
C PHE A 448 -11.17 -23.18 8.19
N SER A 449 -12.34 -23.38 7.56
CA SER A 449 -12.75 -22.65 6.35
C SER A 449 -13.92 -21.67 6.57
N ASP A 450 -14.69 -21.81 7.65
CA ASP A 450 -15.70 -20.83 8.05
C ASP A 450 -15.45 -20.30 9.47
N PHE A 451 -15.19 -19.00 9.57
CA PHE A 451 -14.94 -18.31 10.83
C PHE A 451 -16.19 -18.15 11.71
N ARG A 452 -17.40 -18.13 11.13
CA ARG A 452 -18.64 -17.82 11.87
C ARG A 452 -18.88 -18.78 13.04
N THR A 453 -18.61 -20.07 12.83
CA THR A 453 -18.70 -21.11 13.87
C THR A 453 -17.72 -20.87 15.02
N TYR A 454 -16.57 -20.24 14.75
CA TYR A 454 -15.49 -20.05 15.71
C TYR A 454 -15.41 -18.65 16.31
N ARG A 455 -16.32 -17.74 15.93
CA ARG A 455 -16.29 -16.33 16.36
C ARG A 455 -16.23 -16.18 17.88
N SER A 456 -17.10 -16.86 18.62
CA SER A 456 -17.12 -16.77 20.09
C SER A 456 -15.86 -17.39 20.72
N THR A 457 -15.38 -18.50 20.21
CA THR A 457 -14.13 -19.13 20.66
C THR A 457 -12.92 -18.21 20.43
N PHE A 458 -12.88 -17.52 19.28
CA PHE A 458 -11.85 -16.55 18.95
C PHE A 458 -11.91 -15.33 19.88
N GLU A 459 -13.10 -14.79 20.15
CA GLU A 459 -13.28 -13.67 21.07
C GLU A 459 -12.76 -14.02 22.48
N ASN A 460 -13.05 -15.24 22.97
CA ASN A 460 -12.51 -15.73 24.25
C ASN A 460 -10.99 -15.91 24.21
N TYR A 461 -10.45 -16.53 23.16
CA TYR A 461 -9.01 -16.74 22.98
C TYR A 461 -8.24 -15.41 23.00
N LEU A 462 -8.70 -14.44 22.21
CA LEU A 462 -7.99 -13.18 22.07
C LEU A 462 -8.12 -12.31 23.32
N THR A 463 -9.30 -12.24 23.93
CA THR A 463 -9.45 -11.49 25.19
C THR A 463 -8.65 -12.10 26.32
N TRP A 464 -8.60 -13.44 26.43
CA TRP A 464 -7.72 -14.12 27.38
C TRP A 464 -6.24 -13.81 27.12
N GLY A 465 -5.76 -13.91 25.87
CA GLY A 465 -4.36 -13.63 25.53
C GLY A 465 -3.94 -12.16 25.79
N LEU A 466 -4.89 -11.24 25.68
CA LEU A 466 -4.69 -9.81 25.93
C LEU A 466 -4.98 -9.38 27.37
N ASP A 467 -5.42 -10.29 28.25
CA ASP A 467 -5.86 -9.97 29.61
C ASP A 467 -7.02 -8.93 29.63
N LEU A 468 -8.03 -9.12 28.76
CA LEU A 468 -9.22 -8.27 28.64
C LEU A 468 -10.49 -9.04 29.01
N HIS A 469 -11.57 -8.32 29.34
CA HIS A 469 -12.90 -8.90 29.42
C HIS A 469 -13.51 -9.10 28.03
N LEU A 470 -14.40 -10.09 27.89
CA LEU A 470 -15.05 -10.42 26.61
C LEU A 470 -15.79 -9.21 25.99
N TYR A 471 -16.42 -8.37 26.80
CA TYR A 471 -17.14 -7.19 26.34
C TYR A 471 -16.25 -6.07 25.80
N GLN A 472 -14.95 -6.10 26.09
CA GLN A 472 -13.99 -5.10 25.62
C GLN A 472 -13.56 -5.33 24.18
N LEU A 473 -13.88 -6.49 23.59
CA LEU A 473 -13.51 -6.82 22.22
C LEU A 473 -14.75 -6.81 21.32
N GLU A 474 -14.66 -6.06 20.23
CA GLU A 474 -15.59 -6.12 19.11
C GLU A 474 -14.83 -6.49 17.84
N ILE A 475 -15.28 -7.55 17.17
CA ILE A 475 -14.87 -7.87 15.79
C ILE A 475 -15.75 -7.03 14.87
N TYR A 476 -15.21 -5.92 14.37
CA TYR A 476 -15.93 -4.98 13.53
C TYR A 476 -16.23 -5.58 12.15
N SER A 477 -15.22 -6.21 11.54
CA SER A 477 -15.39 -6.92 10.27
C SER A 477 -14.32 -8.00 10.11
N PHE A 478 -14.61 -8.99 9.28
CA PHE A 478 -13.65 -10.00 8.84
C PHE A 478 -13.88 -10.35 7.37
N ARG A 479 -12.83 -10.74 6.66
CA ARG A 479 -12.90 -11.22 5.28
C ARG A 479 -11.81 -12.24 5.00
N TRP A 480 -12.13 -13.24 4.18
CA TRP A 480 -11.13 -14.16 3.65
C TRP A 480 -10.34 -13.49 2.53
N GLN A 481 -9.04 -13.69 2.49
CA GLN A 481 -8.16 -13.26 1.40
C GLN A 481 -7.87 -14.46 0.48
N LYS A 482 -7.13 -14.25 -0.62
CA LYS A 482 -6.66 -15.35 -1.46
C LYS A 482 -5.72 -16.28 -0.65
N GLY A 483 -6.02 -17.57 -0.65
CA GLY A 483 -5.41 -18.56 0.27
C GLY A 483 -6.15 -18.62 1.62
N PRO A 484 -5.86 -19.58 2.49
CA PRO A 484 -6.56 -19.72 3.77
C PRO A 484 -6.07 -18.66 4.77
N ARG A 485 -6.37 -17.37 4.51
CA ARG A 485 -5.99 -16.21 5.33
C ARG A 485 -7.23 -15.41 5.71
N LEU A 486 -7.40 -15.13 6.99
CA LEU A 486 -8.54 -14.37 7.51
C LEU A 486 -8.06 -13.02 8.02
N GLU A 487 -8.45 -11.94 7.34
CA GLU A 487 -8.21 -10.57 7.78
C GLU A 487 -9.38 -10.09 8.64
N MET A 488 -9.07 -9.38 9.72
CA MET A 488 -10.02 -8.90 10.71
C MET A 488 -9.68 -7.48 11.14
N TYR A 489 -10.72 -6.69 11.40
CA TYR A 489 -10.60 -5.39 12.02
C TYR A 489 -11.24 -5.46 13.41
N LEU A 490 -10.43 -5.19 14.42
CA LEU A 490 -10.81 -5.32 15.83
C LEU A 490 -10.88 -3.94 16.48
N LYS A 491 -11.89 -3.75 17.34
CA LYS A 491 -11.98 -2.62 18.25
C LYS A 491 -11.83 -3.12 19.68
N LEU A 492 -10.92 -2.51 20.43
CA LEU A 492 -10.74 -2.77 21.85
C LEU A 492 -11.26 -1.58 22.64
N PHE A 493 -12.14 -1.80 23.62
CA PHE A 493 -12.73 -0.78 24.48
C PHE A 493 -12.16 -0.84 25.91
N PRO A 494 -12.03 0.31 26.60
CA PRO A 494 -11.55 0.34 27.97
C PRO A 494 -12.55 -0.33 28.93
N VAL A 495 -12.04 -0.74 30.10
CA VAL A 495 -12.87 -1.28 31.18
C VAL A 495 -13.87 -0.23 31.62
N PHE A 496 -15.13 -0.65 31.79
CA PHE A 496 -16.12 0.18 32.46
C PHE A 496 -15.77 0.25 33.94
N GLY A 497 -15.32 1.41 34.41
CA GLY A 497 -14.98 1.64 35.81
C GLY A 497 -15.42 3.01 36.27
N VAL A 498 -16.24 3.05 37.33
CA VAL A 498 -16.45 4.27 38.12
C VAL A 498 -15.26 4.39 39.06
N ASN A 499 -14.38 5.38 38.83
CA ASN A 499 -13.32 5.67 39.80
C ASN A 499 -13.97 6.15 41.11
N VAL A 500 -13.97 5.29 42.14
CA VAL A 500 -14.59 5.55 43.45
C VAL A 500 -14.01 6.79 44.15
N VAL A 501 -12.79 7.20 43.77
CA VAL A 501 -12.11 8.36 44.37
C VAL A 501 -12.54 9.69 43.74
N ASN A 502 -12.95 9.70 42.45
CA ASN A 502 -13.15 10.94 41.68
C ASN A 502 -14.51 11.03 40.96
N ASN A 503 -15.35 9.99 41.05
CA ASN A 503 -16.65 9.90 40.37
C ASN A 503 -16.58 10.10 38.83
N GLN A 504 -15.44 9.79 38.22
CA GLN A 504 -15.22 9.87 36.77
C GLN A 504 -15.20 8.47 36.16
N THR A 505 -16.06 8.25 35.17
CA THR A 505 -16.06 7.09 34.29
C THR A 505 -14.90 7.18 33.30
N THR A 506 -14.08 6.13 33.20
CA THR A 506 -12.95 6.10 32.25
C THR A 506 -13.43 5.74 30.85
N HIS A 507 -13.56 6.73 29.98
CA HIS A 507 -13.97 6.55 28.58
C HIS A 507 -12.81 6.27 27.62
N THR A 508 -11.58 6.16 28.15
CA THR A 508 -10.33 5.93 27.39
C THR A 508 -9.42 4.97 28.16
N PHE A 509 -8.52 4.29 27.46
CA PHE A 509 -7.40 3.58 28.08
C PHE A 509 -6.38 4.58 28.62
N ASN A 510 -5.73 4.24 29.73
CA ASN A 510 -4.53 4.97 30.16
C ASN A 510 -3.32 4.60 29.29
N ASP A 511 -2.30 5.45 29.26
CA ASP A 511 -1.13 5.28 28.39
C ASP A 511 -0.39 3.95 28.64
N SER A 512 -0.27 3.53 29.90
CA SER A 512 0.36 2.25 30.27
C SER A 512 -0.38 1.04 29.71
N GLU A 513 -1.72 1.09 29.68
CA GLU A 513 -2.55 -0.01 29.21
C GLU A 513 -2.52 -0.10 27.68
N VAL A 514 -2.51 1.04 26.98
CA VAL A 514 -2.28 1.08 25.53
C VAL A 514 -0.91 0.45 25.19
N GLN A 515 0.14 0.81 25.92
CA GLN A 515 1.47 0.24 25.74
C GLN A 515 1.50 -1.27 26.05
N ARG A 516 0.87 -1.72 27.14
CA ARG A 516 0.75 -3.14 27.48
C ARG A 516 0.08 -3.94 26.38
N ILE A 517 -1.07 -3.48 25.89
CA ILE A 517 -1.83 -4.13 24.82
C ILE A 517 -1.02 -4.14 23.52
N ARG A 518 -0.42 -3.02 23.13
CA ARG A 518 0.43 -2.95 21.93
C ARG A 518 1.59 -3.94 22.02
N ASN A 519 2.27 -3.99 23.16
CA ASN A 519 3.42 -4.88 23.39
C ASN A 519 3.02 -6.36 23.34
N LYS A 520 1.80 -6.73 23.75
CA LYS A 520 1.30 -8.11 23.56
C LYS A 520 1.30 -8.51 22.09
N TYR A 521 0.91 -7.59 21.20
CA TYR A 521 0.95 -7.83 19.75
C TYR A 521 2.37 -7.77 19.18
N THR A 522 3.12 -6.69 19.43
CA THR A 522 4.42 -6.41 18.77
C THR A 522 5.57 -7.29 19.27
N SER A 523 5.45 -7.87 20.47
CA SER A 523 6.42 -8.83 21.01
C SER A 523 5.96 -10.29 20.91
N TRP A 524 4.88 -10.59 20.16
CA TRP A 524 4.35 -11.95 19.99
C TRP A 524 4.04 -12.70 21.31
N LYS A 525 3.46 -11.99 22.28
CA LYS A 525 3.12 -12.54 23.62
C LYS A 525 1.66 -12.99 23.75
N ILE A 526 0.89 -12.93 22.67
CA ILE A 526 -0.41 -13.61 22.59
C ILE A 526 -0.11 -15.10 22.40
N PRO A 527 -0.58 -16.00 23.30
CA PRO A 527 -0.26 -17.42 23.23
C PRO A 527 -0.71 -18.04 21.90
N ASP A 528 0.08 -18.97 21.37
CA ASP A 528 -0.32 -19.67 20.14
C ASP A 528 -1.62 -20.45 20.33
N SER A 529 -2.45 -20.47 19.29
CA SER A 529 -3.64 -21.31 19.22
C SER A 529 -3.44 -22.37 18.15
N GLU A 530 -3.68 -23.64 18.51
CA GLU A 530 -3.72 -24.71 17.51
C GLU A 530 -4.75 -24.36 16.42
N LEU A 531 -5.96 -23.96 16.81
CA LEU A 531 -7.08 -23.72 15.89
C LEU A 531 -6.93 -22.48 14.99
N PHE A 532 -6.54 -21.33 15.56
CA PHE A 532 -6.47 -20.07 14.82
C PHE A 532 -5.19 -19.93 14.01
N GLY A 533 -4.19 -20.78 14.29
CA GLY A 533 -2.89 -20.72 13.65
C GLY A 533 -2.12 -19.44 13.99
N PRO A 534 -1.04 -19.13 13.27
CA PRO A 534 -0.25 -17.94 13.53
C PRO A 534 -1.00 -16.68 13.13
N TYR A 535 -0.90 -15.67 13.99
CA TYR A 535 -1.42 -14.34 13.71
C TYR A 535 -0.34 -13.38 13.22
N GLU A 536 -0.81 -12.30 12.60
CA GLU A 536 -0.03 -11.18 12.09
C GLU A 536 -0.70 -9.86 12.49
N LEU A 537 0.11 -8.92 12.97
CA LEU A 537 -0.31 -7.55 13.20
C LEU A 537 -0.14 -6.75 11.89
N LEU A 538 -1.23 -6.21 11.38
CA LEU A 538 -1.22 -5.38 10.16
C LEU A 538 -1.03 -3.91 10.49
N ASN A 539 -1.78 -3.43 11.50
CA ASN A 539 -1.64 -2.09 12.03
C ASN A 539 -2.15 -2.02 13.46
N PHE A 540 -1.63 -1.05 14.19
CA PHE A 540 -2.12 -0.67 15.51
C PHE A 540 -2.31 0.85 15.49
N THR A 541 -3.53 1.29 15.17
CA THR A 541 -3.78 2.69 14.84
C THR A 541 -4.23 3.46 16.07
N LEU A 542 -3.44 4.46 16.46
CA LEU A 542 -3.78 5.35 17.57
C LEU A 542 -4.44 6.62 17.05
N LEU A 543 -5.71 6.81 17.39
CA LEU A 543 -6.50 7.98 17.01
C LEU A 543 -6.90 8.79 18.26
N GLY A 544 -7.22 10.06 18.03
CA GLY A 544 -7.77 10.97 19.05
C GLY A 544 -6.94 11.00 20.34
N PRO A 545 -7.50 10.57 21.49
CA PRO A 545 -6.85 10.68 22.80
C PRO A 545 -5.55 9.88 22.94
N TYR A 546 -5.21 8.98 22.00
CA TYR A 546 -4.03 8.13 22.09
C TYR A 546 -2.86 8.60 21.22
N GLN A 547 -3.01 9.67 20.44
CA GLN A 547 -2.01 10.13 19.46
C GLN A 547 -0.67 10.53 20.09
N HIS A 548 -0.66 10.95 21.36
CA HIS A 548 0.54 11.43 22.05
C HIS A 548 1.42 10.32 22.63
N ILE A 549 0.90 9.10 22.78
CA ILE A 549 1.57 7.99 23.48
C ILE A 549 2.87 7.59 22.77
N PHE A 550 2.90 7.71 21.45
CA PHE A 550 4.11 7.56 20.63
C PHE A 550 4.25 8.80 19.75
N PRO A 551 4.97 9.83 20.22
CA PRO A 551 4.98 11.13 19.55
C PRO A 551 5.55 11.02 18.14
N THR A 552 4.70 11.15 17.13
CA THR A 552 5.13 11.59 15.80
C THR A 552 5.49 13.07 15.95
N SER A 553 6.67 13.46 15.47
CA SER A 553 7.25 14.78 15.77
C SER A 553 6.26 15.92 15.53
N THR A 554 5.73 16.51 16.59
CA THR A 554 5.11 17.83 16.50
C THR A 554 6.21 18.83 16.21
N LYS A 555 5.98 19.70 15.23
CA LYS A 555 6.89 20.81 14.94
C LYS A 555 7.08 21.60 16.24
N SER A 556 8.27 21.57 16.81
CA SER A 556 8.62 22.46 17.91
C SER A 556 8.63 23.89 17.36
N GLY A 557 7.52 24.60 17.52
CA GLY A 557 7.47 26.04 17.31
C GLY A 557 8.37 26.71 18.33
N ILE A 558 9.48 27.28 17.86
CA ILE A 558 10.28 28.21 18.66
C ILE A 558 9.34 29.37 19.04
N SER A 559 9.30 29.75 20.32
CA SER A 559 8.42 30.84 20.76
C SER A 559 8.75 32.11 19.99
N THR A 560 7.72 32.87 19.62
CA THR A 560 7.85 34.11 18.84
C THR A 560 8.84 35.10 19.47
N GLY A 561 8.99 35.07 20.80
CA GLY A 561 9.97 35.86 21.53
C GLY A 561 11.42 35.38 21.36
N ALA A 562 11.68 34.07 21.29
CA ALA A 562 13.02 33.54 21.03
C ALA A 562 13.47 33.82 19.58
N LEU A 563 12.55 33.70 18.61
CA LEU A 563 12.84 34.04 17.22
C LEU A 563 13.13 35.53 17.03
N ALA A 564 12.38 36.41 17.70
CA ALA A 564 12.65 37.85 17.71
C ALA A 564 14.02 38.18 18.35
N GLY A 565 14.39 37.48 19.43
CA GLY A 565 15.69 37.62 20.08
C GLY A 565 16.86 37.20 19.18
N PHE A 566 16.74 36.08 18.46
CA PHE A 566 17.77 35.63 17.50
C PHE A 566 17.89 36.56 16.29
N ILE A 567 16.77 37.09 15.79
CA ILE A 567 16.76 38.02 14.66
C ILE A 567 17.38 39.36 15.08
N LEU A 568 17.02 39.91 16.24
CA LEU A 568 17.58 41.17 16.74
C LEU A 568 19.07 41.04 17.08
N GLY A 569 19.47 39.93 17.71
CA GLY A 569 20.88 39.63 17.97
C GLY A 569 21.68 39.45 16.67
N GLY A 570 21.10 38.73 15.70
CA GLY A 570 21.70 38.53 14.38
C GLY A 570 21.85 39.82 13.57
N ILE A 571 20.85 40.71 13.61
CA ILE A 571 20.90 42.03 12.96
C ILE A 571 21.96 42.91 13.62
N ALA A 572 22.06 42.94 14.96
CA ALA A 572 23.08 43.71 15.65
C ALA A 572 24.51 43.23 15.32
N VAL A 573 24.71 41.91 15.26
CA VAL A 573 25.98 41.29 14.87
C VAL A 573 26.28 41.54 13.39
N ALA A 574 25.28 41.47 12.50
CA ALA A 574 25.45 41.73 11.07
C ALA A 574 25.76 43.21 10.76
N VAL A 575 25.12 44.15 11.48
CA VAL A 575 25.38 45.59 11.33
C VAL A 575 26.77 45.95 11.84
N THR A 576 27.21 45.36 12.96
CA THR A 576 28.56 45.58 13.49
C THR A 576 29.64 44.95 12.59
N LEU A 577 29.43 43.73 12.09
CA LEU A 577 30.31 43.11 11.10
C LEU A 577 30.34 43.87 9.77
N SER A 578 29.18 44.36 9.29
CA SER A 578 29.09 45.15 8.06
C SER A 578 29.81 46.48 8.18
N ALA A 579 29.74 47.16 9.33
CA ALA A 579 30.49 48.40 9.59
C ALA A 579 32.01 48.16 9.63
N ILE A 580 32.45 47.06 10.27
CA ILE A 580 33.87 46.68 10.32
C ILE A 580 34.38 46.28 8.93
N VAL A 581 33.61 45.50 8.19
CA VAL A 581 33.93 45.10 6.81
C VAL A 581 33.95 46.30 5.88
N SER A 582 33.02 47.26 6.02
CA SER A 582 33.00 48.49 5.23
C SER A 582 34.22 49.38 5.53
N LEU A 583 34.63 49.49 6.79
CA LEU A 583 35.86 50.20 7.20
C LEU A 583 37.14 49.50 6.68
N LEU A 584 37.15 48.17 6.63
CA LEU A 584 38.25 47.37 6.08
C LEU A 584 38.28 47.41 4.54
N ILE A 585 37.12 47.46 3.87
CA ILE A 585 37.00 47.61 2.42
C ILE A 585 37.41 49.04 2.00
N LEU A 586 37.05 50.07 2.75
CA LEU A 586 37.50 51.45 2.50
C LEU A 586 39.02 51.61 2.72
N ARG A 587 39.62 50.88 3.67
CA ARG A 587 41.09 50.82 3.85
C ARG A 587 41.83 49.96 2.83
N ARG A 588 41.16 48.96 2.22
CA ARG A 588 41.74 48.12 1.15
C ARG A 588 41.56 48.71 -0.25
N ARG A 589 40.48 49.45 -0.51
CA ARG A 589 40.17 50.06 -1.82
C ARG A 589 41.08 51.22 -2.22
N THR A 590 41.90 51.75 -1.31
CA THR A 590 42.93 52.76 -1.62
C THR A 590 44.30 52.16 -1.93
N ARG A 591 44.48 50.84 -1.84
CA ARG A 591 45.82 50.22 -1.94
C ARG A 591 46.01 49.22 -3.08
N ASP A 592 44.95 48.61 -3.60
CA ASP A 592 45.09 47.59 -4.67
C ASP A 592 44.44 48.03 -6.00
N TYR A 593 44.78 49.24 -6.45
CA TYR A 593 44.53 49.70 -7.83
C TYR A 593 45.71 49.30 -8.71
N ARG A 594 45.82 48.01 -9.06
CA ARG A 594 46.43 47.48 -10.31
C ARG A 594 46.64 45.96 -10.25
N ALA A 595 46.06 45.31 -11.26
CA ALA A 595 46.49 44.09 -11.93
C ALA A 595 46.04 42.70 -11.39
N ILE A 596 45.51 41.90 -12.33
CA ILE A 596 45.40 40.42 -12.39
C ILE A 596 44.21 39.83 -11.59
N SER A 597 43.30 38.99 -12.11
CA SER A 597 43.16 38.30 -13.40
C SER A 597 41.71 37.83 -13.58
N ARG A 598 41.31 37.74 -14.85
CA ARG A 598 40.42 36.70 -15.40
C ARG A 598 40.56 35.36 -14.65
N LYS A 599 39.46 34.84 -14.09
CA LYS A 599 38.96 33.48 -14.34
C LYS A 599 37.64 33.23 -13.58
N ARG A 600 36.67 32.70 -14.35
CA ARG A 600 35.40 32.09 -13.94
C ARG A 600 34.30 33.01 -13.38
N ARG A 601 33.44 33.49 -14.28
CA ARG A 601 32.04 33.05 -14.27
C ARG A 601 31.72 32.53 -15.67
N ILE A 602 31.50 31.22 -15.73
CA ILE A 602 31.15 30.49 -16.94
C ILE A 602 29.74 30.94 -17.34
N SER A 603 29.65 31.48 -18.54
CA SER A 603 28.45 31.48 -19.37
C SER A 603 27.89 30.06 -19.48
N LYS A 604 26.63 29.85 -19.08
CA LYS A 604 25.75 28.91 -19.81
C LYS A 604 25.04 29.80 -20.83
N ALA A 605 25.65 29.99 -22.00
CA ALA A 605 25.27 29.32 -23.23
C ALA A 605 23.77 29.54 -23.50
N SER A 606 23.48 30.57 -24.31
CA SER A 606 22.18 30.71 -24.98
C SER A 606 21.82 29.38 -25.62
N ILE A 607 20.80 28.72 -25.10
CA ILE A 607 20.22 27.54 -25.73
C ILE A 607 19.68 28.05 -27.07
N LYS A 608 20.16 27.50 -28.19
CA LYS A 608 19.51 27.62 -29.51
C LYS A 608 19.14 26.21 -29.91
N ILE A 609 17.84 25.93 -29.98
CA ILE A 609 17.32 24.61 -30.35
C ILE A 609 16.68 24.72 -31.73
N ASP A 610 17.17 23.91 -32.66
CA ASP A 610 16.66 23.88 -34.03
C ASP A 610 15.17 23.47 -34.03
N GLY A 611 14.33 24.28 -34.70
CA GLY A 611 12.89 24.04 -34.85
C GLY A 611 11.97 24.72 -33.84
N VAL A 612 12.50 25.41 -32.82
CA VAL A 612 11.71 26.14 -31.81
C VAL A 612 12.13 27.62 -31.80
N LYS A 613 11.17 28.55 -31.79
CA LYS A 613 11.46 29.99 -31.89
C LYS A 613 11.95 30.55 -30.54
N ASP A 614 13.07 31.28 -30.59
CA ASP A 614 13.62 32.04 -29.47
C ASP A 614 12.96 33.43 -29.44
N PHE A 615 12.20 33.71 -28.39
CA PHE A 615 11.45 34.95 -28.18
C PHE A 615 12.16 35.82 -27.14
N THR A 616 12.15 37.13 -27.36
CA THR A 616 12.66 38.10 -26.38
C THR A 616 11.64 38.37 -25.27
N TYR A 617 12.11 38.82 -24.10
CA TYR A 617 11.23 39.24 -23.00
C TYR A 617 10.23 40.32 -23.46
N GLY A 618 10.70 41.28 -24.26
CA GLY A 618 9.88 42.35 -24.81
C GLY A 618 8.72 41.83 -25.68
N GLU A 619 8.95 40.81 -26.51
CA GLU A 619 7.89 40.19 -27.32
C GLU A 619 6.85 39.47 -26.45
N MET A 620 7.28 38.81 -25.37
CA MET A 620 6.37 38.13 -24.43
C MET A 620 5.57 39.11 -23.58
N ALA A 621 6.19 40.20 -23.13
CA ALA A 621 5.51 41.27 -22.41
C ALA A 621 4.46 41.94 -23.31
N LEU A 622 4.81 42.27 -24.56
CA LEU A 622 3.84 42.84 -25.52
C LEU A 622 2.68 41.88 -25.81
N ALA A 623 2.96 40.58 -26.00
CA ALA A 623 1.94 39.59 -26.30
C ALA A 623 0.92 39.39 -25.16
N THR A 624 1.32 39.67 -23.91
CA THR A 624 0.52 39.44 -22.69
C THR A 624 0.03 40.71 -22.01
N ASN A 625 0.24 41.87 -22.62
CA ASN A 625 -0.03 43.18 -22.00
C ASN A 625 0.72 43.36 -20.67
N ASP A 626 2.03 43.16 -20.69
CA ASP A 626 2.95 43.20 -19.54
C ASP A 626 2.58 42.22 -18.42
N PHE A 627 2.21 40.99 -18.80
CA PHE A 627 1.80 39.91 -17.88
C PHE A 627 0.64 40.32 -16.96
N ASP A 628 -0.31 41.10 -17.49
CA ASP A 628 -1.48 41.54 -16.76
C ASP A 628 -2.24 40.35 -16.15
N SER A 629 -2.72 40.53 -14.92
CA SER A 629 -3.48 39.49 -14.22
C SER A 629 -4.73 39.03 -14.96
N SER A 630 -5.33 39.88 -15.80
CA SER A 630 -6.48 39.54 -16.65
C SER A 630 -6.13 38.57 -17.79
N ALA A 631 -4.86 38.52 -18.20
CA ALA A 631 -4.36 37.55 -19.17
C ALA A 631 -3.99 36.21 -18.53
N GLN A 632 -3.97 36.10 -17.19
CA GLN A 632 -3.61 34.87 -16.49
C GLN A 632 -4.71 33.81 -16.66
N VAL A 633 -4.36 32.67 -17.26
CA VAL A 633 -5.27 31.54 -17.50
C VAL A 633 -5.05 30.37 -16.53
N GLY A 634 -3.94 30.35 -15.79
CA GLY A 634 -3.68 29.31 -14.80
C GLY A 634 -2.44 29.57 -13.94
N GLN A 635 -2.28 28.81 -12.87
CA GLN A 635 -1.10 28.82 -12.01
C GLN A 635 -0.82 27.40 -11.49
N GLY A 636 0.44 26.96 -11.58
CA GLY A 636 0.90 25.63 -11.15
C GLY A 636 2.23 25.70 -10.39
N GLY A 637 2.81 24.54 -10.06
CA GLY A 637 4.05 24.43 -9.27
C GLY A 637 5.30 25.02 -9.94
N TYR A 638 5.28 25.12 -11.27
CA TYR A 638 6.32 25.75 -12.08
C TYR A 638 6.20 27.28 -12.15
N GLY A 639 4.98 27.82 -12.11
CA GLY A 639 4.71 29.25 -12.27
C GLY A 639 3.33 29.57 -12.88
N LYS A 640 3.17 30.79 -13.40
CA LYS A 640 1.89 31.30 -13.95
C LYS A 640 1.81 31.10 -15.46
N VAL A 641 0.60 30.85 -15.97
CA VAL A 641 0.32 30.72 -17.40
C VAL A 641 -0.55 31.87 -17.85
N TYR A 642 -0.13 32.55 -18.91
CA TYR A 642 -0.80 33.71 -19.50
C TYR A 642 -1.27 33.38 -20.91
N ARG A 643 -2.43 33.90 -21.31
CA ARG A 643 -2.85 33.93 -22.71
C ARG A 643 -2.18 35.11 -23.40
N GLY A 644 -1.42 34.84 -24.45
CA GLY A 644 -0.78 35.86 -25.27
C GLY A 644 -1.30 35.88 -26.70
N ILE A 645 -1.12 37.01 -27.39
CA ILE A 645 -1.30 37.13 -28.83
C ILE A 645 0.02 37.60 -29.42
N LEU A 646 0.66 36.74 -30.21
CA LEU A 646 1.91 37.08 -30.90
C LEU A 646 1.68 38.13 -31.99
N THR A 647 2.76 38.73 -32.48
CA THR A 647 2.72 39.81 -33.50
C THR A 647 2.13 39.38 -34.84
N ASP A 648 2.15 38.08 -35.13
CA ASP A 648 1.51 37.47 -36.30
C ASP A 648 0.02 37.13 -36.11
N GLY A 649 -0.55 37.45 -34.93
CA GLY A 649 -1.93 37.17 -34.56
C GLY A 649 -2.15 35.80 -33.93
N THR A 650 -1.10 34.97 -33.80
CA THR A 650 -1.21 33.64 -33.20
C THR A 650 -1.52 33.73 -31.71
N VAL A 651 -2.59 33.06 -31.26
CA VAL A 651 -2.94 32.96 -29.84
C VAL A 651 -2.11 31.85 -29.19
N VAL A 652 -1.41 32.18 -28.12
CA VAL A 652 -0.47 31.29 -27.43
C VAL A 652 -0.72 31.23 -25.92
N ALA A 653 -0.24 30.18 -25.28
CA ALA A 653 -0.15 30.07 -23.83
C ALA A 653 1.32 30.24 -23.40
N ILE A 654 1.60 31.24 -22.57
CA ILE A 654 2.95 31.59 -22.11
C ILE A 654 3.08 31.20 -20.64
N LYS A 655 3.88 30.15 -20.36
CA LYS A 655 4.15 29.62 -19.01
C LYS A 655 5.42 30.25 -18.48
N ARG A 656 5.31 31.20 -17.55
CA ARG A 656 6.42 31.95 -16.92
C ARG A 656 6.84 31.29 -15.60
N ALA A 657 8.14 31.00 -15.46
CA ALA A 657 8.69 30.38 -14.26
C ALA A 657 8.65 31.31 -13.03
N GLN A 658 8.56 30.74 -11.83
CA GLN A 658 8.61 31.51 -10.58
C GLN A 658 10.06 31.88 -10.20
N GLU A 659 10.29 33.15 -9.89
CA GLU A 659 11.60 33.71 -9.52
C GLU A 659 12.24 32.91 -8.36
N ASN A 660 13.48 32.42 -8.53
CA ASN A 660 14.26 31.61 -7.59
C ASN A 660 13.84 30.14 -7.38
N SER A 661 12.99 29.56 -8.24
CA SER A 661 12.66 28.13 -8.18
C SER A 661 13.73 27.25 -8.86
N LEU A 662 14.57 26.57 -8.07
CA LEU A 662 15.51 25.53 -8.56
C LEU A 662 14.79 24.35 -9.24
N GLN A 663 13.52 24.11 -8.88
CA GLN A 663 12.67 23.10 -9.51
C GLN A 663 12.21 23.57 -10.90
N GLY A 664 11.83 24.85 -11.03
CA GLY A 664 11.45 25.46 -12.31
C GLY A 664 12.57 25.39 -13.35
N GLU A 665 13.82 25.69 -12.99
CA GLU A 665 14.94 25.65 -13.94
C GLU A 665 15.13 24.25 -14.58
N ARG A 666 14.89 23.16 -13.83
CA ARG A 666 15.02 21.79 -14.35
C ARG A 666 13.86 21.38 -15.23
N GLU A 667 12.64 21.72 -14.83
CA GLU A 667 11.42 21.46 -15.60
C GLU A 667 11.45 22.23 -16.94
N PHE A 668 11.98 23.47 -16.93
CA PHE A 668 12.17 24.31 -18.13
C PHE A 668 13.03 23.61 -19.18
N LEU A 669 14.24 23.21 -18.79
CA LEU A 669 15.20 22.57 -19.69
C LEU A 669 14.70 21.23 -20.20
N THR A 670 13.98 20.47 -19.36
CA THR A 670 13.41 19.18 -19.72
C THR A 670 12.30 19.34 -20.75
N GLU A 671 11.38 20.30 -20.57
CA GLU A 671 10.28 20.56 -21.51
C GLU A 671 10.81 20.99 -22.88
N ILE A 672 11.79 21.90 -22.95
CA ILE A 672 12.35 22.33 -24.25
C ILE A 672 13.09 21.18 -24.93
N GLN A 673 13.90 20.41 -24.19
CA GLN A 673 14.68 19.30 -24.76
C GLN A 673 13.79 18.18 -25.33
N LEU A 674 12.65 17.91 -24.70
CA LEU A 674 11.75 16.84 -25.13
C LEU A 674 10.74 17.31 -26.17
N LEU A 675 10.02 18.41 -25.91
CA LEU A 675 8.94 18.87 -26.79
C LEU A 675 9.42 19.43 -28.13
N SER A 676 10.65 19.95 -28.20
CA SER A 676 11.25 20.36 -29.49
C SER A 676 11.34 19.22 -30.52
N ARG A 677 11.28 17.96 -30.05
CA ARG A 677 11.45 16.76 -30.88
C ARG A 677 10.15 15.99 -31.08
N LEU A 678 9.03 16.47 -30.54
CA LEU A 678 7.75 15.76 -30.51
C LEU A 678 6.68 16.50 -31.31
N HIS A 679 6.11 15.84 -32.30
CA HIS A 679 5.04 16.39 -33.13
C HIS A 679 3.93 15.34 -33.28
N HIS A 680 2.85 15.50 -32.52
CA HIS A 680 1.72 14.59 -32.58
C HIS A 680 0.41 15.33 -32.27
N ARG A 681 -0.67 14.99 -32.97
CA ARG A 681 -1.99 15.66 -32.84
C ARG A 681 -2.61 15.59 -31.44
N ASN A 682 -2.14 14.68 -30.59
CA ASN A 682 -2.60 14.51 -29.21
C ASN A 682 -1.54 14.87 -28.16
N LEU A 683 -0.50 15.62 -28.55
CA LEU A 683 0.47 16.23 -27.63
C LEU A 683 0.43 17.75 -27.84
N VAL A 684 0.63 18.52 -26.77
CA VAL A 684 0.72 19.98 -26.88
C VAL A 684 2.02 20.38 -27.56
N SER A 685 1.92 21.26 -28.54
CA SER A 685 3.06 21.72 -29.33
C SER A 685 3.76 22.89 -28.66
N LEU A 686 5.09 22.81 -28.55
CA LEU A 686 5.95 23.92 -28.11
C LEU A 686 6.29 24.80 -29.32
N LEU A 687 5.85 26.05 -29.30
CA LEU A 687 6.09 27.02 -30.38
C LEU A 687 7.40 27.79 -30.17
N GLY A 688 7.78 28.03 -28.92
CA GLY A 688 8.97 28.79 -28.58
C GLY A 688 9.32 28.80 -27.10
N TYR A 689 10.40 29.49 -26.77
CA TYR A 689 10.79 29.79 -25.39
C TYR A 689 11.44 31.18 -25.30
N CYS A 690 11.57 31.69 -24.09
CA CYS A 690 12.31 32.91 -23.74
C CYS A 690 13.22 32.57 -22.55
N ASP A 691 14.50 32.91 -22.64
CA ASP A 691 15.50 32.80 -21.56
C ASP A 691 16.38 34.07 -21.58
N GLU A 692 15.86 35.17 -21.03
CA GLU A 692 16.48 36.50 -21.08
C GLU A 692 16.41 37.16 -19.69
N GLU A 693 17.48 37.80 -19.24
CA GLU A 693 17.55 38.52 -17.95
C GLU A 693 17.15 37.73 -16.69
N GLY A 694 17.17 36.39 -16.74
CA GLY A 694 16.75 35.52 -15.63
C GLY A 694 15.26 35.13 -15.69
N GLU A 695 14.55 35.54 -16.74
CA GLU A 695 13.17 35.21 -17.02
C GLU A 695 13.08 34.00 -17.97
N GLN A 696 12.52 32.91 -17.46
CA GLN A 696 12.35 31.65 -18.19
C GLN A 696 10.88 31.43 -18.52
N MET A 697 10.55 31.37 -19.82
CA MET A 697 9.17 31.20 -20.30
C MET A 697 9.06 30.19 -21.44
N LEU A 698 7.97 29.42 -21.44
CA LEU A 698 7.64 28.47 -22.50
C LEU A 698 6.38 28.91 -23.23
N VAL A 699 6.42 28.88 -24.56
CA VAL A 699 5.34 29.34 -25.44
C VAL A 699 4.70 28.13 -26.11
N TYR A 700 3.46 27.85 -25.73
CA TYR A 700 2.66 26.74 -26.22
C TYR A 700 1.54 27.20 -27.15
N GLU A 701 1.03 26.28 -27.97
CA GLU A 701 -0.27 26.48 -28.60
C GLU A 701 -1.37 26.72 -27.55
N PHE A 702 -2.30 27.62 -27.84
CA PHE A 702 -3.37 27.95 -26.89
C PHE A 702 -4.51 26.93 -26.94
N MET A 703 -4.80 26.32 -25.79
CA MET A 703 -5.86 25.33 -25.62
C MET A 703 -7.13 26.01 -25.11
N SER A 704 -8.01 26.45 -26.02
CA SER A 704 -9.11 27.36 -25.72
C SER A 704 -10.17 26.80 -24.77
N ASN A 705 -10.30 25.48 -24.67
CA ASN A 705 -11.25 24.83 -23.77
C ASN A 705 -10.62 24.46 -22.41
N GLY A 706 -9.35 24.81 -22.15
CA GLY A 706 -8.74 24.60 -20.84
C GLY A 706 -8.47 23.13 -20.49
N THR A 707 -8.45 22.81 -19.19
CA THR A 707 -8.06 21.47 -18.70
C THR A 707 -9.26 20.52 -18.65
N LEU A 708 -9.04 19.23 -18.90
CA LEU A 708 -10.07 18.20 -18.74
C LEU A 708 -10.64 18.18 -17.31
N ARG A 709 -9.81 18.45 -16.29
CA ARG A 709 -10.26 18.54 -14.90
C ARG A 709 -11.42 19.53 -14.76
N ASP A 710 -11.33 20.71 -15.38
CA ASP A 710 -12.33 21.76 -15.23
C ASP A 710 -13.70 21.32 -15.80
N HIS A 711 -13.68 20.56 -16.91
CA HIS A 711 -14.87 19.96 -17.54
C HIS A 711 -15.48 18.80 -16.75
N LEU A 712 -14.70 18.16 -15.88
CA LEU A 712 -15.18 17.06 -15.02
C LEU A 712 -15.71 17.57 -13.67
N THR A 713 -15.47 18.83 -13.29
CA THR A 713 -15.98 19.38 -12.02
C THR A 713 -17.48 19.72 -12.05
N VAL A 714 -18.10 19.83 -10.86
CA VAL A 714 -19.52 20.25 -10.70
C VAL A 714 -19.79 21.65 -11.27
N LYS A 715 -18.75 22.47 -11.47
CA LYS A 715 -18.84 23.86 -11.92
C LYS A 715 -18.80 24.04 -13.45
N ALA A 716 -18.67 22.95 -14.22
CA ALA A 716 -18.68 23.02 -15.69
C ALA A 716 -20.05 23.51 -16.21
N LYS A 717 -20.05 24.43 -17.18
CA LYS A 717 -21.28 25.00 -17.77
C LYS A 717 -22.12 23.94 -18.48
N GLU A 718 -21.47 22.99 -19.16
CA GLU A 718 -22.09 21.83 -19.80
C GLU A 718 -21.23 20.59 -19.52
N PRO A 719 -21.81 19.47 -19.07
CA PRO A 719 -21.06 18.25 -18.79
C PRO A 719 -20.70 17.52 -20.09
N LEU A 720 -19.50 16.96 -20.15
CA LEU A 720 -19.08 16.13 -21.28
C LEU A 720 -19.91 14.84 -21.32
N SER A 721 -20.46 14.52 -22.50
CA SER A 721 -21.16 13.26 -22.75
C SER A 721 -20.21 12.06 -22.64
N PHE A 722 -20.76 10.86 -22.43
CA PHE A 722 -19.96 9.63 -22.39
C PHE A 722 -19.13 9.42 -23.67
N ALA A 723 -19.74 9.66 -24.84
CA ALA A 723 -19.04 9.61 -26.12
C ALA A 723 -17.85 10.58 -26.17
N MET A 724 -18.02 11.84 -25.75
CA MET A 724 -16.92 12.80 -25.73
C MET A 724 -15.81 12.39 -24.76
N ARG A 725 -16.16 11.84 -23.59
CA ARG A 725 -15.18 11.30 -22.61
C ARG A 725 -14.39 10.13 -23.17
N LEU A 726 -15.05 9.20 -23.86
CA LEU A 726 -14.38 8.06 -24.51
C LEU A 726 -13.40 8.54 -25.60
N ARG A 727 -13.79 9.54 -26.39
CA ARG A 727 -12.93 10.14 -27.42
C ARG A 727 -11.70 10.82 -26.82
N ILE A 728 -11.88 11.55 -25.71
CA ILE A 728 -10.79 12.20 -24.97
C ILE A 728 -9.83 11.16 -24.38
N ALA A 729 -10.34 10.06 -23.82
CA ALA A 729 -9.53 8.96 -23.31
C ALA A 729 -8.72 8.30 -24.44
N LEU A 730 -9.36 8.02 -25.58
CA LEU A 730 -8.71 7.46 -26.76
C LEU A 730 -7.61 8.38 -27.32
N ALA A 731 -7.91 9.68 -27.45
CA ALA A 731 -6.94 10.69 -27.89
C ALA A 731 -5.73 10.78 -26.94
N SER A 732 -5.96 10.77 -25.63
CA SER A 732 -4.89 10.78 -24.63
C SER A 732 -4.03 9.51 -24.70
N ALA A 733 -4.67 8.35 -24.83
CA ALA A 733 -3.99 7.06 -24.98
C ALA A 733 -3.10 7.02 -26.24
N LYS A 734 -3.58 7.57 -27.37
CA LYS A 734 -2.80 7.70 -28.61
C LYS A 734 -1.57 8.60 -28.44
N GLY A 735 -1.72 9.71 -27.70
CA GLY A 735 -0.59 10.59 -27.37
C GLY A 735 0.48 9.88 -26.54
N ILE A 736 0.08 9.10 -25.54
CA ILE A 736 1.01 8.34 -24.68
C ILE A 736 1.65 7.19 -25.47
N LEU A 737 0.89 6.47 -26.30
CA LEU A 737 1.41 5.41 -27.16
C LEU A 737 2.53 5.93 -28.07
N TYR A 738 2.34 7.10 -28.69
CA TYR A 738 3.36 7.76 -29.51
C TYR A 738 4.65 8.00 -28.71
N LEU A 739 4.56 8.48 -27.46
CA LEU A 739 5.73 8.68 -26.60
C LEU A 739 6.48 7.38 -26.29
N HIS A 740 5.76 6.26 -26.16
CA HIS A 740 6.36 4.98 -25.78
C HIS A 740 6.94 4.20 -26.97
N THR A 741 6.47 4.45 -28.19
CA THR A 741 6.78 3.60 -29.36
C THR A 741 7.45 4.35 -30.50
N GLU A 742 7.04 5.59 -30.78
CA GLU A 742 7.48 6.36 -31.94
C GLU A 742 8.55 7.41 -31.58
N ALA A 743 8.60 7.85 -30.32
CA ALA A 743 9.68 8.72 -29.84
C ALA A 743 10.99 7.92 -29.71
N ASN A 744 12.11 8.48 -30.20
CA ASN A 744 13.42 7.83 -30.14
C ASN A 744 14.46 8.73 -29.43
N PRO A 745 14.98 8.31 -28.26
CA PRO A 745 14.57 7.13 -27.48
C PRO A 745 13.16 7.31 -26.87
N PRO A 746 12.46 6.22 -26.49
CA PRO A 746 11.12 6.29 -25.89
C PRO A 746 11.07 7.22 -24.69
N ILE A 747 9.93 7.87 -24.46
CA ILE A 747 9.74 8.90 -23.44
C ILE A 747 8.67 8.48 -22.45
N PHE A 748 8.97 8.53 -21.16
CA PHE A 748 7.99 8.33 -20.08
C PHE A 748 7.55 9.67 -19.51
N HIS A 749 6.25 9.98 -19.60
CA HIS A 749 5.68 11.27 -19.18
C HIS A 749 5.70 11.50 -17.66
N ARG A 750 5.43 10.44 -16.87
CA ARG A 750 5.48 10.39 -15.39
C ARG A 750 4.50 11.27 -14.60
N ASP A 751 3.75 12.16 -15.26
CA ASP A 751 2.72 13.00 -14.61
C ASP A 751 1.40 13.08 -15.42
N ILE A 752 0.85 11.93 -15.79
CA ILE A 752 -0.43 11.84 -16.51
C ILE A 752 -1.60 12.00 -15.50
N LYS A 753 -2.38 13.07 -15.65
CA LYS A 753 -3.55 13.40 -14.82
C LYS A 753 -4.51 14.32 -15.57
N ALA A 754 -5.76 14.44 -15.13
CA ALA A 754 -6.79 15.25 -15.80
C ALA A 754 -6.44 16.76 -15.90
N SER A 755 -5.60 17.30 -15.00
CA SER A 755 -5.10 18.68 -15.12
C SER A 755 -4.03 18.87 -16.20
N ASN A 756 -3.42 17.79 -16.67
CA ASN A 756 -2.38 17.79 -17.70
C ASN A 756 -2.90 17.28 -19.06
N ILE A 757 -4.22 17.10 -19.19
CA ILE A 757 -4.90 16.83 -20.47
C ILE A 757 -5.67 18.09 -20.84
N LEU A 758 -5.25 18.76 -21.91
CA LEU A 758 -5.84 20.03 -22.37
C LEU A 758 -6.72 19.80 -23.59
N LEU A 759 -7.76 20.63 -23.74
CA LEU A 759 -8.74 20.53 -24.83
C LEU A 759 -8.63 21.73 -25.77
N ASP A 760 -8.46 21.48 -27.07
CA ASP A 760 -8.44 22.53 -28.09
C ASP A 760 -9.86 23.02 -28.41
N SER A 761 -10.00 23.97 -29.34
CA SER A 761 -11.29 24.53 -29.77
C SER A 761 -12.28 23.49 -30.33
N ARG A 762 -11.81 22.31 -30.73
CA ARG A 762 -12.60 21.19 -31.24
C ARG A 762 -12.73 20.06 -30.23
N PHE A 763 -12.42 20.31 -28.95
CA PHE A 763 -12.41 19.31 -27.88
C PHE A 763 -11.44 18.13 -28.12
N ILE A 764 -10.43 18.31 -28.97
CA ILE A 764 -9.37 17.31 -29.14
C ILE A 764 -8.44 17.37 -27.93
N ALA A 765 -8.28 16.22 -27.28
CA ALA A 765 -7.39 16.08 -26.14
C ALA A 765 -5.93 16.06 -26.56
N LYS A 766 -5.12 16.86 -25.86
CA LYS A 766 -3.66 16.90 -25.98
C LYS A 766 -3.01 16.77 -24.61
N VAL A 767 -2.04 15.87 -24.51
CA VAL A 767 -1.23 15.69 -23.29
C VAL A 767 -0.22 16.83 -23.18
N ALA A 768 -0.12 17.42 -21.98
CA ALA A 768 0.70 18.58 -21.67
C ALA A 768 1.55 18.36 -20.40
N ASP A 769 2.46 19.30 -20.11
CA ASP A 769 3.27 19.37 -18.88
C ASP A 769 4.33 18.26 -18.76
N PHE A 770 5.40 18.42 -19.55
CA PHE A 770 6.47 17.42 -19.69
C PHE A 770 7.63 17.62 -18.70
N GLY A 771 7.54 18.55 -17.76
CA GLY A 771 8.64 18.90 -16.84
C GLY A 771 9.20 17.73 -16.01
N LEU A 772 8.41 16.68 -15.77
CA LEU A 772 8.83 15.47 -15.05
C LEU A 772 9.20 14.28 -15.97
N SER A 773 9.07 14.47 -17.29
CA SER A 773 9.30 13.43 -18.29
C SER A 773 10.77 13.01 -18.35
N ARG A 774 11.02 11.76 -18.73
CA ARG A 774 12.40 11.24 -18.90
C ARG A 774 12.49 10.32 -20.11
N LEU A 775 13.66 10.34 -20.76
CA LEU A 775 14.03 9.34 -21.75
C LEU A 775 14.17 7.96 -21.10
N ALA A 776 13.77 6.92 -21.83
CA ALA A 776 13.98 5.53 -21.44
C ALA A 776 15.49 5.24 -21.30
N PRO A 777 15.89 4.40 -20.33
CA PRO A 777 17.29 4.01 -20.17
C PRO A 777 17.82 3.31 -21.43
N VAL A 778 19.03 3.68 -21.85
CA VAL A 778 19.75 3.05 -22.98
C VAL A 778 20.28 1.69 -22.52
N PRO A 779 20.20 0.62 -23.33
CA PRO A 779 20.76 -0.69 -22.96
C PRO A 779 22.27 -0.58 -22.69
N ASP A 780 22.71 -1.26 -21.63
CA ASP A 780 24.13 -1.40 -21.31
C ASP A 780 24.86 -2.26 -22.37
N ILE A 781 26.19 -2.26 -22.33
CA ILE A 781 27.12 -2.84 -23.33
C ILE A 781 26.89 -4.34 -23.59
N GLU A 782 26.13 -5.05 -22.74
CA GLU A 782 25.70 -6.45 -22.90
C GLU A 782 24.39 -6.64 -23.71
N GLY A 783 23.76 -5.56 -24.19
CA GLY A 783 22.64 -5.63 -25.14
C GLY A 783 21.28 -6.03 -24.55
N THR A 784 21.15 -6.22 -23.22
CA THR A 784 19.86 -6.44 -22.57
C THR A 784 19.11 -5.13 -22.36
N VAL A 785 18.08 -4.91 -23.18
CA VAL A 785 17.07 -3.87 -22.98
C VAL A 785 16.13 -4.33 -21.85
N PRO A 786 15.74 -3.48 -20.89
CA PRO A 786 14.68 -3.82 -19.95
C PRO A 786 13.41 -4.17 -20.72
N ALA A 787 12.89 -5.39 -20.54
CA ALA A 787 11.73 -5.88 -21.30
C ALA A 787 10.45 -5.04 -21.04
N HIS A 788 10.39 -4.32 -19.92
CA HIS A 788 9.33 -3.38 -19.61
C HIS A 788 9.85 -2.30 -18.62
N VAL A 789 9.30 -1.08 -18.71
CA VAL A 789 9.48 -0.01 -17.70
C VAL A 789 8.09 0.39 -17.25
N SER A 790 7.79 0.19 -15.97
CA SER A 790 6.47 0.48 -15.41
C SER A 790 6.52 1.66 -14.46
N THR A 791 5.61 2.62 -14.62
CA THR A 791 5.41 3.73 -13.69
C THR A 791 4.36 3.36 -12.64
N VAL A 792 4.63 3.63 -11.36
CA VAL A 792 3.64 3.42 -10.28
C VAL A 792 2.40 4.30 -10.54
N VAL A 793 1.23 3.68 -10.63
CA VAL A 793 -0.05 4.39 -10.86
C VAL A 793 -0.59 4.86 -9.51
N LYS A 794 -0.88 6.17 -9.37
CA LYS A 794 -1.60 6.74 -8.21
C LYS A 794 -3.09 6.90 -8.55
N GLY A 795 -3.81 5.79 -8.66
CA GLY A 795 -5.24 5.76 -8.99
C GLY A 795 -6.11 5.44 -7.78
N THR A 796 -6.22 6.35 -6.81
CA THR A 796 -6.90 6.11 -5.53
C THR A 796 -8.43 5.94 -5.62
N PRO A 797 -9.20 6.71 -6.42
CA PRO A 797 -10.67 6.64 -6.31
C PRO A 797 -11.29 5.40 -6.97
N VAL A 798 -10.79 4.98 -8.14
CA VAL A 798 -11.40 3.90 -8.95
C VAL A 798 -11.05 2.52 -8.39
N ASN A 799 -9.79 2.30 -7.99
CA ASN A 799 -9.41 1.06 -7.29
C ASN A 799 -10.16 0.91 -5.96
N ASN A 800 -10.31 1.98 -5.18
CA ASN A 800 -11.04 1.94 -3.91
C ASN A 800 -12.55 1.66 -4.12
N ALA A 801 -13.17 2.23 -5.17
CA ALA A 801 -14.57 1.97 -5.48
C ALA A 801 -14.82 0.55 -6.03
N PHE A 802 -13.88 0.01 -6.80
CA PHE A 802 -13.91 -1.38 -7.26
C PHE A 802 -13.72 -2.37 -6.10
N GLN A 803 -12.73 -2.14 -5.24
CA GLN A 803 -12.48 -2.95 -4.04
C GLN A 803 -13.63 -2.89 -3.01
N GLY A 804 -14.47 -1.86 -3.07
CA GLY A 804 -15.66 -1.70 -2.23
C GLY A 804 -16.98 -2.12 -2.89
N GLY A 805 -16.96 -2.76 -4.08
CA GLY A 805 -18.19 -3.18 -4.79
C GLY A 805 -19.08 -2.03 -5.30
N MET A 806 -18.59 -0.80 -5.26
CA MET A 806 -19.34 0.42 -5.60
C MET A 806 -18.84 1.03 -6.94
N ILE A 807 -18.49 0.21 -7.93
CA ILE A 807 -17.93 0.69 -9.20
C ILE A 807 -18.90 1.61 -9.97
N PHE A 808 -20.20 1.40 -9.82
CA PHE A 808 -21.21 2.29 -10.41
C PHE A 808 -21.32 3.64 -9.68
N SER A 809 -20.84 3.76 -8.44
CA SER A 809 -20.86 5.01 -7.66
C SER A 809 -19.85 6.05 -8.11
N VAL A 810 -18.81 5.63 -8.87
CA VAL A 810 -17.80 6.54 -9.46
C VAL A 810 -18.19 7.05 -10.85
N ILE A 811 -19.31 6.56 -11.40
CA ILE A 811 -19.80 7.03 -12.69
C ILE A 811 -20.42 8.41 -12.50
N ASP A 812 -19.95 9.37 -13.29
CA ASP A 812 -20.50 10.72 -13.30
C ASP A 812 -21.90 10.70 -13.95
N ASN A 813 -22.94 10.79 -13.11
CA ASN A 813 -24.35 10.78 -13.53
C ASN A 813 -24.71 11.92 -14.52
N ARG A 814 -23.83 12.90 -14.75
CA ARG A 814 -24.02 14.00 -15.70
C ARG A 814 -23.56 13.66 -17.13
N MET A 815 -23.04 12.46 -17.39
CA MET A 815 -22.52 12.08 -18.71
C MET A 815 -23.57 11.70 -19.76
N GLY A 816 -24.87 11.79 -19.42
CA GLY A 816 -25.98 11.46 -20.32
C GLY A 816 -26.24 9.97 -20.45
N SER A 817 -26.95 9.57 -21.51
CA SER A 817 -27.17 8.15 -21.84
C SER A 817 -25.86 7.48 -22.25
N TYR A 818 -25.74 6.20 -21.92
CA TYR A 818 -24.61 5.37 -22.34
C TYR A 818 -25.04 3.90 -22.44
N PRO A 819 -24.44 3.10 -23.34
CA PRO A 819 -24.64 1.66 -23.35
C PRO A 819 -23.97 1.04 -22.11
N SER A 820 -24.73 0.30 -21.29
CA SER A 820 -24.24 -0.35 -20.05
C SER A 820 -22.98 -1.18 -20.30
N ASP A 821 -23.02 -2.02 -21.33
CA ASP A 821 -21.94 -2.92 -21.71
C ASP A 821 -20.65 -2.17 -22.12
N CYS A 822 -20.78 -0.95 -22.65
CA CYS A 822 -19.63 -0.15 -23.06
C CYS A 822 -18.98 0.54 -21.86
N VAL A 823 -19.78 1.03 -20.91
CA VAL A 823 -19.27 1.65 -19.68
C VAL A 823 -18.58 0.62 -18.79
N GLU A 824 -19.17 -0.57 -18.63
CA GLU A 824 -18.59 -1.64 -17.82
C GLU A 824 -17.23 -2.10 -18.38
N LYS A 825 -17.14 -2.29 -19.70
CA LYS A 825 -15.87 -2.65 -20.37
C LYS A 825 -14.84 -1.53 -20.30
N PHE A 826 -15.26 -0.28 -20.42
CA PHE A 826 -14.39 0.88 -20.25
C PHE A 826 -13.81 0.97 -18.83
N LEU A 827 -14.64 0.76 -17.81
CA LEU A 827 -14.21 0.72 -16.41
C LEU A 827 -13.27 -0.46 -16.13
N THR A 828 -13.57 -1.63 -16.72
CA THR A 828 -12.71 -2.82 -16.61
C THR A 828 -11.32 -2.57 -17.22
N LEU A 829 -11.25 -1.95 -18.39
CA LEU A 829 -9.98 -1.57 -19.01
C LEU A 829 -9.21 -0.56 -18.14
N ALA A 830 -9.90 0.44 -17.58
CA ALA A 830 -9.28 1.42 -16.67
C ALA A 830 -8.69 0.75 -15.41
N LEU A 831 -9.40 -0.24 -14.84
CA LEU A 831 -8.91 -1.02 -13.70
C LEU A 831 -7.69 -1.87 -14.06
N LYS A 832 -7.70 -2.54 -15.23
CA LYS A 832 -6.53 -3.27 -15.74
C LYS A 832 -5.30 -2.37 -15.86
N CYS A 833 -5.48 -1.12 -16.31
CA CYS A 833 -4.40 -0.13 -16.38
C CYS A 833 -3.88 0.31 -14.99
N CYS A 834 -4.67 0.11 -13.93
CA CYS A 834 -4.37 0.52 -12.55
C CYS A 834 -3.97 -0.66 -11.64
N GLN A 835 -3.72 -1.85 -12.21
CA GLN A 835 -3.24 -3.02 -11.46
C GLN A 835 -1.92 -2.73 -10.74
N GLU A 836 -1.74 -3.22 -9.52
CA GLU A 836 -0.49 -3.02 -8.79
C GLU A 836 0.66 -3.79 -9.45
N GLU A 837 0.40 -5.03 -9.87
CA GLU A 837 1.30 -5.87 -10.65
C GLU A 837 1.54 -5.27 -12.04
N THR A 838 2.81 -5.03 -12.38
CA THR A 838 3.18 -4.31 -13.60
C THR A 838 3.04 -5.16 -14.86
N ASP A 839 3.27 -6.47 -14.75
CA ASP A 839 3.19 -7.43 -15.85
C ASP A 839 1.75 -7.79 -16.23
N ALA A 840 0.80 -7.55 -15.31
CA ALA A 840 -0.63 -7.73 -15.54
C ALA A 840 -1.28 -6.53 -16.25
N ARG A 841 -0.55 -5.42 -16.43
CA ARG A 841 -1.08 -4.21 -17.09
C ARG A 841 -1.03 -4.36 -18.60
N PRO A 842 -2.09 -3.95 -19.32
CA PRO A 842 -2.07 -3.92 -20.77
C PRO A 842 -1.04 -2.90 -21.28
N SER A 843 -0.43 -3.20 -22.42
CA SER A 843 0.41 -2.22 -23.12
C SER A 843 -0.44 -1.03 -23.59
N MET A 844 0.15 0.16 -23.80
CA MET A 844 -0.61 1.27 -24.37
C MET A 844 -1.18 0.98 -25.76
N ALA A 845 -0.58 0.03 -26.50
CA ALA A 845 -1.12 -0.44 -27.77
C ALA A 845 -2.42 -1.24 -27.58
N ASP A 846 -2.46 -2.11 -26.56
CA ASP A 846 -3.68 -2.82 -26.18
C ASP A 846 -4.78 -1.89 -25.68
N VAL A 847 -4.42 -0.89 -24.88
CA VAL A 847 -5.36 0.13 -24.40
C VAL A 847 -5.98 0.90 -25.56
N VAL A 848 -5.17 1.36 -26.52
CA VAL A 848 -5.69 2.06 -27.71
C VAL A 848 -6.61 1.14 -28.53
N ARG A 849 -6.21 -0.12 -28.75
CA ARG A 849 -7.01 -1.11 -29.50
C ARG A 849 -8.37 -1.38 -28.85
N GLU A 850 -8.42 -1.53 -27.53
CA GLU A 850 -9.69 -1.73 -26.82
C GLU A 850 -10.57 -0.47 -26.87
N LEU A 851 -10.00 0.72 -26.67
CA LEU A 851 -10.73 1.98 -26.77
C LEU A 851 -11.28 2.24 -28.19
N GLU A 852 -10.55 1.87 -29.24
CA GLU A 852 -11.05 1.91 -30.62
C GLU A 852 -12.19 0.91 -30.85
N SER A 853 -12.10 -0.29 -30.26
CA SER A 853 -13.20 -1.26 -30.31
C SER A 853 -14.46 -0.75 -29.60
N PHE A 854 -14.32 0.02 -28.51
CA PHE A 854 -15.48 0.62 -27.83
C PHE A 854 -16.08 1.74 -28.68
N TRP A 855 -15.23 2.60 -29.25
CA TRP A 855 -15.66 3.68 -30.14
C TRP A 855 -16.44 3.15 -31.35
N ALA A 856 -16.01 2.05 -31.95
CA ALA A 856 -16.66 1.43 -33.10
C ALA A 856 -18.04 0.81 -32.78
N LYS A 857 -18.35 0.54 -31.50
CA LYS A 857 -19.63 -0.05 -31.06
C LYS A 857 -20.65 1.00 -30.60
N MET A 858 -20.31 2.27 -30.64
CA MET A 858 -21.20 3.36 -30.22
C MET A 858 -22.35 3.59 -31.22
N PRO A 859 -23.56 3.94 -30.75
CA PRO A 859 -24.67 4.29 -31.63
C PRO A 859 -24.33 5.44 -32.59
N GLU A 860 -24.71 5.31 -33.87
CA GLU A 860 -24.42 6.33 -34.89
C GLU A 860 -24.94 7.74 -34.56
N ALA A 861 -26.04 7.84 -33.81
CA ALA A 861 -26.63 9.12 -33.40
C ALA A 861 -25.73 9.87 -32.40
N GLU A 862 -25.02 9.15 -31.52
CA GLU A 862 -24.12 9.74 -30.53
C GLU A 862 -22.75 10.07 -31.13
N THR A 863 -22.28 9.34 -32.15
CA THR A 863 -21.02 9.64 -32.85
C THR A 863 -21.18 10.84 -33.80
N LYS A 864 -22.31 10.94 -34.51
CA LYS A 864 -22.63 12.10 -35.38
C LYS A 864 -22.77 13.41 -34.61
N SER A 865 -23.24 13.40 -33.35
CA SER A 865 -23.31 14.60 -32.51
C SER A 865 -21.94 15.09 -32.04
N VAL A 866 -21.00 14.17 -31.80
CA VAL A 866 -19.61 14.51 -31.49
C VAL A 866 -18.91 15.07 -32.73
N ASP A 867 -19.15 14.50 -33.91
CA ASP A 867 -18.57 14.99 -35.16
C ASP A 867 -19.20 16.33 -35.61
N SER A 868 -20.46 16.62 -35.26
CA SER A 868 -21.08 17.92 -35.54
C SER A 868 -20.48 19.04 -34.69
N VAL A 869 -20.22 18.82 -33.39
CA VAL A 869 -19.49 19.75 -32.51
C VAL A 869 -18.10 20.09 -33.06
N MET A 870 -17.46 19.15 -33.77
CA MET A 870 -16.18 19.38 -34.43
C MET A 870 -16.26 20.17 -35.75
N SER A 871 -17.42 20.19 -36.39
CA SER A 871 -17.65 20.91 -37.65
C SER A 871 -18.17 22.34 -37.47
N ASP A 872 -18.83 22.65 -36.35
CA ASP A 872 -19.57 23.90 -36.16
C ASP A 872 -18.69 25.09 -35.68
N SER A 873 -17.42 24.83 -35.33
CA SER A 873 -16.45 25.89 -34.94
C SER A 873 -15.62 26.44 -36.11
N GLY A 874 -15.88 25.99 -37.34
CA GLY A 874 -15.14 26.33 -38.55
C GLY A 874 -15.68 27.51 -39.39
N LYS A 875 -16.35 28.50 -38.81
CA LYS A 875 -16.71 29.74 -39.53
C LYS A 875 -15.89 30.93 -39.05
N LEU A 876 -14.64 30.98 -39.49
CA LEU A 876 -13.92 32.25 -39.64
C LEU A 876 -14.51 32.93 -40.89
N ALA A 877 -15.48 33.82 -40.69
CA ALA A 877 -16.01 34.64 -41.77
C ALA A 877 -14.93 35.63 -42.24
N THR A 878 -14.35 35.38 -43.41
CA THR A 878 -13.73 36.44 -44.21
C THR A 878 -14.80 37.46 -44.62
N PRO A 879 -14.54 38.77 -44.49
CA PRO A 879 -15.56 39.79 -44.67
C PRO A 879 -15.83 40.05 -46.16
N PRO A 880 -17.08 40.30 -46.58
CA PRO A 880 -17.35 41.16 -47.70
C PRO A 880 -17.36 42.62 -47.23
N PHE A 881 -16.70 43.47 -48.00
CA PHE A 881 -16.86 44.92 -47.97
C PHE A 881 -18.35 45.31 -48.03
N SER A 882 -18.80 46.18 -47.11
CA SER A 882 -19.18 47.58 -47.39
C SER A 882 -20.08 48.18 -46.31
N SER A 883 -19.61 49.30 -45.75
CA SER A 883 -20.31 50.55 -45.39
C SER A 883 -21.68 50.55 -44.67
N SER A 884 -21.66 51.25 -43.52
CA SER A 884 -22.68 52.20 -42.98
C SER A 884 -24.09 51.66 -42.74
N GLU A 885 -24.79 51.95 -41.64
CA GLU A 885 -24.79 53.14 -40.80
C GLU A 885 -25.60 52.86 -39.52
N MET A 886 -25.38 53.70 -38.52
CA MET A 886 -25.94 53.70 -37.17
C MET A 886 -27.47 53.65 -37.08
N LYS A 887 -27.98 53.07 -35.98
CA LYS A 887 -28.94 53.72 -35.06
C LYS A 887 -29.15 52.92 -33.76
N HIS A 888 -28.68 53.50 -32.65
CA HIS A 888 -29.29 53.39 -31.30
C HIS A 888 -30.49 54.38 -31.21
N PRO A 889 -31.21 54.55 -30.07
CA PRO A 889 -31.39 53.77 -28.83
C PRO A 889 -32.89 53.58 -28.49
N TYR A 890 -33.28 52.75 -27.50
CA TYR A 890 -33.76 53.11 -26.14
C TYR A 890 -34.56 51.86 -25.65
N ILE A 891 -34.64 51.39 -24.39
CA ILE A 891 -35.01 51.97 -23.09
C ILE A 891 -34.77 50.80 -22.06
N SER A 892 -34.05 50.99 -20.94
CA SER A 892 -34.56 51.18 -19.55
C SER A 892 -35.58 50.11 -19.11
N SER A 893 -35.51 49.43 -17.95
CA SER A 893 -35.27 49.86 -16.55
C SER A 893 -35.12 48.58 -15.69
N ASP A 894 -34.13 48.47 -14.78
CA ASP A 894 -34.20 48.75 -13.32
C ASP A 894 -35.22 47.85 -12.58
N VAL A 895 -34.98 47.20 -11.43
CA VAL A 895 -34.27 47.55 -10.19
C VAL A 895 -33.94 46.27 -9.39
N SER A 896 -32.80 46.25 -8.68
CA SER A 896 -32.67 46.01 -7.22
C SER A 896 -31.48 45.14 -6.84
N GLY A 897 -30.56 45.73 -6.08
CA GLY A 897 -29.50 45.04 -5.37
C GLY A 897 -29.63 45.21 -3.86
N SER A 898 -29.01 44.29 -3.11
CA SER A 898 -28.48 44.53 -1.77
C SER A 898 -27.62 43.34 -1.30
N ASN A 899 -26.28 43.53 -1.27
CA ASN A 899 -25.35 43.45 -0.12
C ASN A 899 -25.96 42.96 1.22
N LEU A 900 -25.35 42.15 2.12
CA LEU A 900 -23.96 41.92 2.56
C LEU A 900 -23.86 40.63 3.42
N ASP A 901 -22.63 40.10 3.53
CA ASP A 901 -21.99 39.35 4.63
C ASP A 901 -22.56 38.02 5.17
N SER A 902 -21.76 36.95 5.06
CA SER A 902 -20.92 36.47 6.18
C SER A 902 -20.18 35.19 5.82
N GLU A 903 -19.01 35.06 6.45
CA GLU A 903 -18.05 33.96 6.41
C GLU A 903 -18.69 32.57 6.59
N ILE A 904 -18.20 31.58 5.83
CA ILE A 904 -17.78 30.24 6.25
C ILE A 904 -17.41 29.48 4.96
N ILE A 905 -16.12 29.23 4.75
CA ILE A 905 -15.62 28.33 3.71
C ILE A 905 -15.40 26.97 4.36
N PRO A 906 -16.25 25.95 4.11
CA PRO A 906 -15.85 24.58 4.40
C PRO A 906 -14.82 24.16 3.34
N THR A 907 -13.57 23.97 3.77
CA THR A 907 -12.53 23.28 3.02
C THR A 907 -12.95 21.83 2.80
N ILE A 908 -13.60 21.56 1.67
CA ILE A 908 -13.69 20.22 1.11
C ILE A 908 -12.48 20.03 0.18
N VAL A 909 -11.57 19.16 0.60
CA VAL A 909 -10.47 18.65 -0.22
C VAL A 909 -11.09 17.86 -1.39
N PRO A 910 -10.76 18.14 -2.67
CA PRO A 910 -11.34 17.41 -3.79
C PRO A 910 -10.78 15.97 -3.84
N ARG A 911 -11.69 15.00 -3.97
CA ARG A 911 -11.45 13.55 -4.09
C ARG A 911 -10.70 13.16 -5.36
#